data_AF-A0A7E6EDE0-F1
#
_entry.id   AF-A0A7E6EDE0-F1
#
_cell.length_a   1.000
_cell.length_b   1.000
_cell.length_c   1.000
_cell.angle_alpha   90.00
_cell.angle_beta   90.00
_cell.angle_gamma   90.00
#
_symmetry.space_group_name_H-M   'P 1'
#
loop_
_entity.id
_entity.type
_entity.pdbx_description
1 polymer ?
#
loop_
_entity_poly.entity_id
_entity_poly.type
_entity_poly.pdbx_seq_one_letter_code
_entity_poly.pdbx_strand_id
1 'polypeptide(L)'
;MSLLPLARFAVPYSPTPEEADREMPPLPRAGPEGSTRHASSKQKYLENYLNRLLTMSFYRNYHAMTEFLEVSQLSFIPELGSKGLEGVIRKRSGGHRVPGLTCCGRDQVCYRWSKRWLVVKDSFLLYMCLETGAISFVQLFDPGFEVQVGKRSTETRYGVRIDTSHRSLILKCSSYRQARWWGQEITELAQGPGRDFLQLHRHDSYAPPRPGTLARWFVNGAGYFAAVADAILQAQEEIFITDWWLSPEIYLKRPAYSDDWRLDIMLKKKAEEGVRVSILLFKEVELALSINSGYSKRALMLLHPNIKVMRHPDHVTLWAHHEKLLVVDQVVAFMGGLDLAYGRWDDMHYRLTDLGDSAESAAPEPPTPCSDSPAIPDHPHSQFFWLGKDYSNLNTKDWVQLDRPFEDFIDRKTTPRMPWRDVGVVVHGPPARDLARHFIQRWNFTKTTKAKYKTPMYPYLLPKSTSTADQLPFTLPGGQCTTVQVLRSVDRWSAGTSENSILNAYLHTIRESQHFLYIENQFFISCSDGRTVLNKVGDEIVDRILKAHKQGQCFRVYVLLPLLPGFEGDISTGGGNSIQAILHFTYRTLCRGEHSILHRLKAAMGTAWRDYMSICGLRTHGELGEHPVSELIYIHSKMLIADDRTVIIGSANINDRSLLGKRDSELAVLIEDTEMEPSLMDGMEYQAGRFALSLRKHCFSVVLGADARPDLDLRDPVCDDFFQLWHDIAESNANIYEQIFRCLPSNAIRSLRALREYVTVEPLAMVSPPLARSELTQVQGHLVHFPLKFLEDESLLPPLGSKEGMIPLEVWT
;
A
#
# COMPACT_ATOMS: atom_id res chain seq x y z
N MET A 1 -15.42 31.51 -14.06
CA MET A 1 -15.84 32.04 -12.74
C MET A 1 -15.03 31.33 -11.68
N SER A 2 -14.34 32.10 -10.85
CA SER A 2 -13.25 31.67 -9.96
C SER A 2 -13.75 30.96 -8.71
N LEU A 3 -13.31 29.72 -8.51
CA LEU A 3 -13.49 28.97 -7.27
C LEU A 3 -12.18 29.06 -6.46
N LEU A 4 -12.24 29.75 -5.32
CA LEU A 4 -11.19 29.79 -4.29
C LEU A 4 -11.21 28.48 -3.49
N PRO A 5 -10.05 27.93 -3.07
CA PRO A 5 -9.98 26.86 -2.09
C PRO A 5 -9.77 27.41 -0.67
N LEU A 6 -10.27 26.70 0.35
CA LEU A 6 -10.10 26.90 1.80
C LEU A 6 -11.22 27.70 2.52
N ALA A 7 -12.42 27.13 2.57
CA ALA A 7 -13.45 27.51 3.54
C ALA A 7 -13.55 26.43 4.64
N ARG A 8 -12.80 26.59 5.74
CA ARG A 8 -13.11 25.94 7.03
C ARG A 8 -12.84 26.83 8.26
N PHE A 9 -12.83 28.15 8.07
CA PHE A 9 -12.89 29.13 9.17
C PHE A 9 -13.94 30.22 8.94
N ALA A 10 -14.96 29.96 8.10
CA ALA A 10 -16.06 30.89 7.87
C ALA A 10 -17.31 30.47 8.63
N VAL A 11 -17.64 31.23 9.67
CA VAL A 11 -18.97 31.30 10.30
C VAL A 11 -20.03 31.59 9.21
N PRO A 12 -21.29 31.09 9.30
CA PRO A 12 -22.25 31.15 8.20
C PRO A 12 -22.53 32.58 7.72
N TYR A 13 -22.43 32.77 6.40
CA TYR A 13 -22.70 34.02 5.71
C TYR A 13 -24.20 34.35 5.77
N SER A 14 -24.55 35.46 6.40
CA SER A 14 -25.84 36.14 6.28
C SER A 14 -25.74 37.17 5.13
N PRO A 15 -26.80 37.47 4.37
CA PRO A 15 -26.68 38.40 3.25
C PRO A 15 -26.57 39.87 3.71
N THR A 16 -25.53 40.54 3.17
CA THR A 16 -25.23 42.00 3.05
C THR A 16 -24.93 42.81 4.34
N PRO A 17 -23.91 43.72 4.33
CA PRO A 17 -23.67 44.80 3.35
C PRO A 17 -22.23 44.86 2.77
N GLU A 18 -22.08 44.59 1.47
CA GLU A 18 -20.78 44.54 0.76
C GLU A 18 -20.06 45.89 0.58
N GLU A 19 -20.69 47.02 0.91
CA GLU A 19 -20.08 48.35 0.70
C GLU A 19 -19.21 48.84 1.87
N ALA A 20 -19.44 48.36 3.10
CA ALA A 20 -18.70 48.82 4.28
C ALA A 20 -17.28 48.21 4.42
N ASP A 21 -17.02 47.06 3.81
CA ASP A 21 -15.76 46.31 3.98
C ASP A 21 -14.65 46.72 2.99
N ARG A 22 -14.87 47.79 2.20
CA ARG A 22 -13.92 48.32 1.20
C ARG A 22 -13.30 49.67 1.56
N GLU A 23 -13.80 50.37 2.58
CA GLU A 23 -13.30 51.69 2.93
C GLU A 23 -12.08 51.56 3.85
N MET A 24 -10.90 51.96 3.38
CA MET A 24 -9.66 51.80 4.13
C MET A 24 -9.72 52.66 5.39
N PRO A 25 -9.52 52.10 6.59
CA PRO A 25 -9.43 52.91 7.80
C PRO A 25 -8.33 53.97 7.62
N PRO A 26 -8.55 55.20 8.12
CA PRO A 26 -7.55 56.25 7.99
C PRO A 26 -6.28 55.85 8.74
N LEU A 27 -5.13 56.07 8.10
CA LEU A 27 -3.83 55.93 8.74
C LEU A 27 -3.80 56.77 10.03
N PRO A 28 -3.25 56.26 11.15
CA PRO A 28 -3.14 57.02 12.38
C PRO A 28 -2.39 58.32 12.10
N ARG A 29 -3.09 59.46 12.14
CA ARG A 29 -2.44 60.76 11.98
C ARG A 29 -1.54 60.98 13.19
N ALA A 30 -0.28 61.33 12.96
CA ALA A 30 0.53 61.94 14.00
C ALA A 30 -0.25 63.16 14.51
N GLY A 31 -0.51 63.24 15.82
CA GLY A 31 -1.11 64.42 16.42
C GLY A 31 -0.31 65.68 16.05
N PRO A 32 -0.92 66.88 16.17
CA PRO A 32 -0.29 68.14 15.78
C PRO A 32 1.13 68.24 16.36
N GLU A 33 2.05 68.73 15.54
CA GLU A 33 3.47 68.90 15.87
C GLU A 33 3.65 69.45 17.29
N GLY A 34 4.20 68.62 18.20
CA GLY A 34 4.52 69.07 19.55
C GLY A 34 4.46 68.04 20.67
N SER A 35 3.84 66.86 20.50
CA SER A 35 3.81 65.86 21.57
C SER A 35 4.94 64.83 21.43
N THR A 36 5.98 64.97 22.24
CA THR A 36 7.03 63.98 22.54
C THR A 36 6.46 62.76 23.30
N ARG A 37 5.35 62.18 22.84
CA ARG A 37 4.82 60.93 23.40
C ARG A 37 5.54 59.74 22.78
N HIS A 38 6.14 58.95 23.66
CA HIS A 38 7.07 57.84 23.46
C HIS A 38 6.86 57.02 22.17
N ALA A 39 7.98 56.65 21.51
CA ALA A 39 8.02 55.79 20.34
C ALA A 39 7.21 54.48 20.50
N SER A 40 7.06 53.99 21.74
CA SER A 40 6.22 52.83 22.09
C SER A 40 4.72 53.02 21.76
N SER A 41 4.20 54.25 21.80
CA SER A 41 2.81 54.55 21.43
C SER A 41 2.58 54.44 19.92
N LYS A 42 3.54 54.88 19.10
CA LYS A 42 3.47 54.81 17.62
C LYS A 42 3.44 53.38 17.11
N GLN A 43 4.24 52.50 17.71
CA GLN A 43 4.22 51.07 17.39
C GLN A 43 2.86 50.44 17.67
N LYS A 44 2.27 50.73 18.84
CA LYS A 44 0.94 50.22 19.21
C LYS A 44 -0.19 50.76 18.33
N TYR A 45 -0.08 52.01 17.85
CA TYR A 45 -1.03 52.56 16.87
C TYR A 45 -0.92 51.88 15.51
N LEU A 46 0.29 51.62 15.02
CA LEU A 46 0.51 50.91 13.77
C LEU A 46 0.05 49.45 13.87
N GLU A 47 0.34 48.79 14.99
CA GLU A 47 -0.13 47.44 15.29
C GLU A 47 -1.66 47.36 15.29
N ASN A 48 -2.35 48.27 15.99
CA ASN A 48 -3.81 48.34 15.98
C ASN A 48 -4.39 48.63 14.58
N TYR A 49 -3.70 49.46 13.79
CA TYR A 49 -4.09 49.75 12.41
C TYR A 49 -3.99 48.51 11.51
N LEU A 50 -2.86 47.80 11.58
CA LEU A 50 -2.65 46.55 10.84
C LEU A 50 -3.62 45.46 11.29
N ASN A 51 -3.85 45.31 12.59
CA ASN A 51 -4.84 44.38 13.12
C ASN A 51 -6.24 44.69 12.60
N ARG A 52 -6.65 45.97 12.51
CA ARG A 52 -7.91 46.36 11.86
C ARG A 52 -7.95 45.98 10.39
N LEU A 53 -6.90 46.27 9.62
CA LEU A 53 -6.84 45.87 8.22
C LEU A 53 -6.91 44.33 8.05
N LEU A 54 -6.32 43.58 8.98
CA LEU A 54 -6.39 42.11 8.99
C LEU A 54 -7.76 41.57 9.39
N THR A 55 -8.59 42.31 10.14
CA THR A 55 -9.99 41.92 10.37
C THR A 55 -10.85 42.04 9.11
N MET A 56 -10.51 42.96 8.20
CA MET A 56 -11.25 43.20 6.96
C MET A 56 -10.91 42.13 5.92
N SER A 57 -11.93 41.44 5.39
CA SER A 57 -11.77 40.27 4.53
C SER A 57 -11.04 40.61 3.22
N PHE A 58 -11.34 41.77 2.63
CA PHE A 58 -10.73 42.26 1.40
C PHE A 58 -9.22 42.51 1.56
N TYR A 59 -8.83 43.32 2.55
CA TYR A 59 -7.42 43.69 2.76
C TYR A 59 -6.57 42.53 3.25
N ARG A 60 -7.09 41.67 4.14
CA ARG A 60 -6.42 40.45 4.59
C ARG A 60 -6.03 39.51 3.46
N ASN A 61 -6.88 39.40 2.43
CA ASN A 61 -6.66 38.53 1.27
C ASN A 61 -6.07 39.27 0.06
N TYR A 62 -5.76 40.56 0.19
CA TYR A 62 -5.18 41.34 -0.90
C TYR A 62 -3.68 41.05 -1.03
N HIS A 63 -3.21 40.75 -2.24
CA HIS A 63 -1.81 40.38 -2.51
C HIS A 63 -0.77 41.40 -2.00
N ALA A 64 -1.09 42.70 -1.99
CA ALA A 64 -0.18 43.72 -1.47
C ALA A 64 -0.04 43.65 0.06
N MET A 65 -1.05 43.14 0.77
CA MET A 65 -0.97 42.89 2.21
C MET A 65 -0.04 41.71 2.51
N THR A 66 -0.14 40.63 1.71
CA THR A 66 0.79 39.49 1.74
C THR A 66 2.23 39.95 1.51
N GLU A 67 2.45 40.81 0.51
CA GLU A 67 3.77 41.38 0.21
C GLU A 67 4.28 42.30 1.33
N PHE A 68 3.41 43.14 1.89
CA PHE A 68 3.78 44.07 2.97
C PHE A 68 4.15 43.36 4.28
N LEU A 69 3.38 42.35 4.67
CA LEU A 69 3.59 41.60 5.92
C LEU A 69 4.56 40.42 5.76
N GLU A 70 4.91 40.07 4.52
CA GLU A 70 5.65 38.85 4.18
C GLU A 70 5.00 37.58 4.78
N VAL A 71 3.67 37.50 4.75
CA VAL A 71 2.87 36.36 5.23
C VAL A 71 1.84 35.91 4.20
N SER A 72 1.69 34.61 4.00
CA SER A 72 0.62 34.00 3.21
C SER A 72 -0.36 33.23 4.08
N GLN A 73 -1.42 32.71 3.46
CA GLN A 73 -2.37 31.81 4.13
C GLN A 73 -1.70 30.56 4.71
N LEU A 74 -0.55 30.13 4.17
CA LEU A 74 0.19 28.95 4.65
C LEU A 74 1.03 29.23 5.89
N SER A 75 1.24 30.49 6.24
CA SER A 75 1.99 30.93 7.43
C SER A 75 1.25 30.59 8.72
N PHE A 76 -0.07 30.46 8.63
CA PHE A 76 -0.98 30.28 9.77
C PHE A 76 -1.55 28.85 9.87
N ILE A 77 -1.02 27.90 9.10
CA ILE A 77 -1.41 26.48 9.19
C ILE A 77 -0.36 25.79 10.06
N PRO A 78 -0.64 25.52 11.36
CA PRO A 78 0.37 24.99 12.28
C PRO A 78 0.89 23.62 11.84
N GLU A 79 0.01 22.84 11.19
CA GLU A 79 0.36 21.52 10.70
C GLU A 79 1.39 21.54 9.57
N LEU A 80 1.57 22.65 8.84
CA LEU A 80 2.65 22.78 7.86
C LEU A 80 3.99 23.19 8.51
N GLY A 81 4.09 23.09 9.83
CA GLY A 81 5.24 23.47 10.61
C GLY A 81 5.35 24.98 10.81
N SER A 82 6.48 25.41 11.37
CA SER A 82 6.76 26.85 11.55
C SER A 82 6.64 27.62 10.24
N LYS A 83 6.39 28.94 10.33
CA LYS A 83 6.14 29.81 9.17
C LYS A 83 7.14 29.57 8.02
N GLY A 84 8.43 29.43 8.35
CA GLY A 84 9.52 29.35 7.39
C GLY A 84 9.73 30.67 6.64
N LEU A 85 10.53 30.64 5.58
CA LEU A 85 10.80 31.82 4.74
C LEU A 85 9.79 31.91 3.59
N GLU A 86 9.26 33.10 3.33
CA GLU A 86 8.40 33.35 2.18
C GLU A 86 8.56 34.75 1.60
N GLY A 87 8.22 34.91 0.33
CA GLY A 87 8.28 36.22 -0.33
C GLY A 87 8.28 36.16 -1.85
N VAL A 88 8.34 37.34 -2.47
CA VAL A 88 8.34 37.49 -3.92
C VAL A 88 9.70 37.10 -4.51
N ILE A 89 9.70 36.20 -5.48
CA ILE A 89 10.89 35.84 -6.26
C ILE A 89 10.62 35.95 -7.78
N ARG A 90 11.70 36.03 -8.57
CA ARG A 90 11.64 35.81 -10.02
C ARG A 90 12.13 34.41 -10.34
N LYS A 91 11.22 33.56 -10.82
CA LYS A 91 11.44 32.15 -11.14
C LYS A 91 11.71 31.95 -12.63
N ARG A 92 12.74 31.15 -12.99
CA ARG A 92 13.04 30.75 -14.37
C ARG A 92 12.15 29.60 -14.83
N SER A 93 11.58 29.64 -16.03
CA SER A 93 10.81 28.52 -16.62
C SER A 93 11.68 27.27 -16.86
N GLY A 94 11.07 26.09 -16.94
CA GLY A 94 11.77 24.82 -17.15
C GLY A 94 12.38 24.21 -15.88
N GLY A 95 13.41 23.38 -16.07
CA GLY A 95 14.21 22.76 -15.00
C GLY A 95 13.90 21.29 -14.69
N HIS A 96 12.96 20.66 -15.40
CA HIS A 96 12.65 19.25 -15.21
C HIS A 96 13.78 18.37 -15.76
N ARG A 97 14.18 17.34 -15.00
CA ARG A 97 15.19 16.34 -15.39
C ARG A 97 14.57 15.06 -16.00
N VAL A 98 13.25 15.02 -16.19
CA VAL A 98 12.52 13.87 -16.76
C VAL A 98 12.51 13.94 -18.30
N PRO A 99 12.88 12.86 -19.01
CA PRO A 99 12.81 12.79 -20.47
C PRO A 99 11.40 13.08 -21.00
N GLY A 100 11.27 13.89 -22.05
CA GLY A 100 9.98 14.25 -22.67
C GLY A 100 9.28 15.50 -22.09
N LEU A 101 9.74 16.03 -20.94
CA LEU A 101 9.30 17.32 -20.37
C LEU A 101 10.37 18.42 -20.49
N THR A 102 11.50 18.11 -21.11
CA THR A 102 12.57 19.05 -21.44
C THR A 102 12.23 19.78 -22.74
N CYS A 103 11.81 21.04 -22.65
CA CYS A 103 12.02 21.97 -23.77
C CYS A 103 13.53 22.12 -23.99
N CYS A 104 13.98 22.25 -25.25
CA CYS A 104 15.38 22.42 -25.68
C CYS A 104 16.06 23.72 -25.20
N GLY A 105 15.86 24.15 -23.95
CA GLY A 105 16.25 25.46 -23.46
C GLY A 105 17.47 25.43 -22.54
N ARG A 106 18.65 25.19 -23.09
CA ARG A 106 19.92 25.66 -22.48
C ARG A 106 20.30 27.08 -22.93
N ASP A 107 19.65 27.61 -23.96
CA ASP A 107 19.88 28.97 -24.47
C ASP A 107 18.95 30.03 -23.84
N GLN A 108 19.47 31.26 -23.69
CA GLN A 108 18.75 32.42 -23.11
C GLN A 108 17.43 32.76 -23.83
N VAL A 109 17.26 32.30 -25.06
CA VAL A 109 16.06 32.55 -25.90
C VAL A 109 14.86 31.70 -25.47
N CYS A 110 15.06 30.61 -24.72
CA CYS A 110 14.01 29.60 -24.46
C CYS A 110 13.40 29.64 -23.06
N TYR A 111 13.92 30.46 -22.13
CA TYR A 111 13.35 30.56 -20.78
C TYR A 111 12.72 31.93 -20.50
N ARG A 112 11.65 31.91 -19.69
CA ARG A 112 10.92 33.09 -19.22
C ARG A 112 11.10 33.25 -17.72
N TRP A 113 11.20 34.50 -17.27
CA TRP A 113 11.14 34.84 -15.86
C TRP A 113 9.70 35.16 -15.47
N SER A 114 9.24 34.62 -14.36
CA SER A 114 7.92 34.92 -13.82
C SER A 114 8.01 35.32 -12.34
N LYS A 115 7.25 36.35 -11.95
CA LYS A 115 7.10 36.70 -10.53
C LYS A 115 6.23 35.64 -9.85
N ARG A 116 6.67 35.12 -8.72
CA ARG A 116 5.93 34.14 -7.90
C ARG A 116 6.14 34.43 -6.43
N TRP A 117 5.19 34.01 -5.61
CA TRP A 117 5.35 33.95 -4.16
C TRP A 117 5.92 32.58 -3.81
N LEU A 118 7.13 32.54 -3.25
CA LEU A 118 7.80 31.32 -2.80
C LEU A 118 7.55 31.15 -1.31
N VAL A 119 7.25 29.92 -0.88
CA VAL A 119 7.12 29.53 0.52
C VAL A 119 8.04 28.34 0.74
N VAL A 120 8.85 28.40 1.80
CA VAL A 120 9.79 27.36 2.22
C VAL A 120 9.30 26.82 3.55
N LYS A 121 9.03 25.52 3.60
CA LYS A 121 8.61 24.80 4.80
C LYS A 121 9.69 23.82 5.23
N ASP A 122 9.42 23.08 6.29
CA ASP A 122 10.36 22.15 6.91
C ASP A 122 10.88 21.07 5.95
N SER A 123 10.02 20.54 5.07
CA SER A 123 10.36 19.37 4.26
C SER A 123 10.02 19.51 2.77
N PHE A 124 9.61 20.71 2.35
CA PHE A 124 9.32 21.07 0.98
C PHE A 124 9.40 22.59 0.77
N LEU A 125 9.46 23.00 -0.48
CA LEU A 125 9.17 24.37 -0.90
C LEU A 125 8.07 24.38 -1.95
N LEU A 126 7.37 25.49 -2.09
CA LEU A 126 6.37 25.68 -3.14
C LEU A 126 6.37 27.09 -3.66
N TYR A 127 5.82 27.28 -4.86
CA TYR A 127 5.52 28.62 -5.33
C TYR A 127 4.08 28.74 -5.82
N MET A 128 3.47 29.89 -5.54
CA MET A 128 2.10 30.22 -5.92
C MET A 128 2.02 31.45 -6.83
N CYS A 129 0.90 31.54 -7.54
CA CYS A 129 0.56 32.72 -8.31
C CYS A 129 0.20 33.88 -7.35
N LEU A 130 0.82 35.04 -7.53
CA LEU A 130 0.59 36.21 -6.68
C LEU A 130 -0.85 36.73 -6.76
N GLU A 131 -1.42 36.73 -7.96
CA GLU A 131 -2.74 37.30 -8.23
C GLU A 131 -3.87 36.40 -7.71
N THR A 132 -3.69 35.08 -7.76
CA THR A 132 -4.76 34.11 -7.45
C THR A 132 -4.52 33.32 -6.17
N GLY A 133 -3.33 33.41 -5.56
CA GLY A 133 -2.93 32.58 -4.43
C GLY A 133 -2.77 31.08 -4.76
N ALA A 134 -2.99 30.67 -6.02
CA ALA A 134 -3.02 29.26 -6.40
C ALA A 134 -1.60 28.65 -6.41
N ILE A 135 -1.44 27.54 -5.70
CA ILE A 135 -0.20 26.75 -5.68
C ILE A 135 0.08 26.26 -7.10
N SER A 136 1.20 26.70 -7.67
CA SER A 136 1.59 26.40 -9.04
C SER A 136 2.55 25.21 -9.12
N PHE A 137 3.28 24.93 -8.03
CA PHE A 137 4.19 23.80 -7.93
C PHE A 137 4.64 23.56 -6.49
N VAL A 138 4.92 22.30 -6.16
CA VAL A 138 5.50 21.86 -4.89
C VAL A 138 6.75 21.03 -5.19
N GLN A 139 7.84 21.32 -4.50
CA GLN A 139 9.11 20.60 -4.56
C GLN A 139 9.41 20.01 -3.18
N LEU A 140 9.29 18.70 -3.06
CA LEU A 140 9.68 17.99 -1.83
C LEU A 140 11.21 17.96 -1.73
N PHE A 141 11.73 17.98 -0.50
CA PHE A 141 13.14 17.69 -0.25
C PHE A 141 13.39 16.19 -0.47
N ASP A 142 14.51 15.88 -1.13
CA ASP A 142 14.97 14.53 -1.46
C ASP A 142 16.51 14.45 -1.37
N PRO A 143 17.14 13.27 -1.47
CA PRO A 143 18.60 13.12 -1.35
C PRO A 143 19.44 13.90 -2.38
N GLY A 144 18.82 14.37 -3.46
CA GLY A 144 19.46 15.25 -4.44
C GLY A 144 19.30 16.74 -4.13
N PHE A 145 18.81 17.10 -2.93
CA PHE A 145 18.55 18.48 -2.54
C PHE A 145 19.86 19.26 -2.34
N GLU A 146 20.06 20.30 -3.16
CA GLU A 146 21.25 21.15 -3.07
C GLU A 146 20.87 22.61 -3.32
N VAL A 147 21.47 23.52 -2.55
CA VAL A 147 21.28 24.97 -2.70
C VAL A 147 22.60 25.63 -3.08
N GLN A 148 22.61 26.31 -4.23
CA GLN A 148 23.78 27.01 -4.74
C GLN A 148 23.45 28.49 -4.97
N VAL A 149 24.36 29.39 -4.58
CA VAL A 149 24.19 30.84 -4.75
C VAL A 149 25.26 31.39 -5.69
N GLY A 150 24.85 32.25 -6.63
CA GLY A 150 25.76 33.06 -7.43
C GLY A 150 25.72 32.83 -8.94
N LYS A 151 26.51 33.62 -9.67
CA LYS A 151 26.46 33.68 -11.14
C LYS A 151 26.89 32.38 -11.82
N ARG A 152 27.89 31.69 -11.26
CA ARG A 152 28.43 30.44 -11.85
C ARG A 152 27.38 29.34 -11.89
N SER A 153 26.55 29.21 -10.86
CA SER A 153 25.53 28.16 -10.75
C SER A 153 24.19 28.51 -11.38
N THR A 154 23.86 29.80 -11.47
CA THR A 154 22.51 30.26 -11.85
C THR A 154 22.41 30.98 -13.19
N GLU A 155 23.55 31.31 -13.81
CA GLU A 155 23.63 32.18 -15.01
C GLU A 155 23.02 33.59 -14.77
N THR A 156 22.77 33.97 -13.51
CA THR A 156 22.25 35.28 -13.13
C THR A 156 23.19 36.00 -12.17
N ARG A 157 23.30 37.33 -12.29
CA ARG A 157 24.22 38.13 -11.45
C ARG A 157 24.02 37.87 -9.95
N TYR A 158 22.76 37.78 -9.51
CA TYR A 158 22.35 37.41 -8.16
C TYR A 158 21.22 36.38 -8.25
N GLY A 159 21.52 35.11 -8.02
CA GLY A 159 20.54 34.05 -8.08
C GLY A 159 20.81 32.91 -7.13
N VAL A 160 19.76 32.14 -6.90
CA VAL A 160 19.75 30.93 -6.08
C VAL A 160 19.26 29.79 -6.96
N ARG A 161 20.02 28.69 -6.99
CA ARG A 161 19.66 27.45 -7.65
C ARG A 161 19.37 26.41 -6.58
N ILE A 162 18.20 25.80 -6.68
CA ILE A 162 17.73 24.76 -5.77
C ILE A 162 17.51 23.51 -6.61
N ASP A 163 18.38 22.53 -6.43
CA ASP A 163 18.29 21.25 -7.10
C ASP A 163 17.59 20.24 -6.21
N THR A 164 16.88 19.31 -6.84
CA THR A 164 16.49 18.01 -6.30
C THR A 164 16.81 16.94 -7.34
N SER A 165 16.56 15.68 -7.00
CA SER A 165 16.79 14.54 -7.90
C SER A 165 16.08 14.70 -9.25
N HIS A 166 14.95 15.40 -9.30
CA HIS A 166 14.10 15.50 -10.51
C HIS A 166 13.99 16.89 -11.10
N ARG A 167 14.45 17.93 -10.39
CA ARG A 167 14.21 19.30 -10.84
C ARG A 167 15.27 20.28 -10.34
N SER A 168 15.61 21.22 -11.22
CA SER A 168 16.38 22.43 -10.90
C SER A 168 15.47 23.65 -10.91
N LEU A 169 15.40 24.37 -9.80
CA LEU A 169 14.69 25.64 -9.68
C LEU A 169 15.71 26.77 -9.61
N ILE A 170 15.61 27.73 -10.53
CA ILE A 170 16.51 28.89 -10.54
C ILE A 170 15.70 30.16 -10.27
N LEU A 171 16.16 30.89 -9.25
CA LEU A 171 15.58 32.11 -8.72
C LEU A 171 16.54 33.28 -9.00
N LYS A 172 15.97 34.43 -9.38
CA LYS A 172 16.70 35.69 -9.54
C LYS A 172 16.34 36.64 -8.41
N CYS A 173 17.36 37.13 -7.72
CA CYS A 173 17.26 38.06 -6.59
C CYS A 173 17.66 39.49 -7.00
N SER A 174 17.29 40.48 -6.18
CA SER A 174 17.61 41.90 -6.41
C SER A 174 19.05 42.26 -6.02
N SER A 175 19.62 41.57 -5.03
CA SER A 175 20.96 41.80 -4.53
C SER A 175 21.67 40.49 -4.15
N TYR A 176 22.99 40.53 -4.05
CA TYR A 176 23.78 39.40 -3.54
C TYR A 176 23.40 39.05 -2.10
N ARG A 177 23.13 40.05 -1.25
CA ARG A 177 22.67 39.86 0.13
C ARG A 177 21.36 39.06 0.17
N GLN A 178 20.39 39.42 -0.67
CA GLN A 178 19.12 38.70 -0.76
C GLN A 178 19.32 37.26 -1.27
N ALA A 179 20.20 37.06 -2.27
CA ALA A 179 20.49 35.71 -2.77
C ALA A 179 21.15 34.82 -1.70
N ARG A 180 22.10 35.38 -0.94
CA ARG A 180 22.71 34.67 0.20
C ARG A 180 21.71 34.35 1.29
N TRP A 181 20.84 35.30 1.63
CA TRP A 181 19.81 35.11 2.65
C TRP A 181 18.85 33.97 2.27
N TRP A 182 18.26 34.00 1.07
CA TRP A 182 17.46 32.88 0.56
C TRP A 182 18.22 31.56 0.58
N GLY A 183 19.46 31.55 0.09
CA GLY A 183 20.27 30.34 0.06
C GLY A 183 20.52 29.75 1.45
N GLN A 184 20.87 30.61 2.42
CA GLN A 184 21.15 30.21 3.79
C GLN A 184 19.90 29.68 4.51
N GLU A 185 18.80 30.44 4.51
CA GLU A 185 17.55 30.06 5.19
C GLU A 185 16.96 28.76 4.65
N ILE A 186 16.97 28.58 3.32
CA ILE A 186 16.53 27.32 2.70
C ILE A 186 17.41 26.16 3.17
N THR A 187 18.72 26.38 3.23
CA THR A 187 19.67 25.36 3.69
C THR A 187 19.47 25.01 5.16
N GLU A 188 19.28 26.01 6.03
CA GLU A 188 19.05 25.82 7.46
C GLU A 188 17.74 25.08 7.75
N LEU A 189 16.63 25.44 7.07
CA LEU A 189 15.36 24.72 7.20
C LEU A 189 15.47 23.27 6.72
N ALA A 190 16.14 23.06 5.59
CA ALA A 190 16.36 21.72 5.05
C ALA A 190 17.24 20.86 5.98
N GLN A 191 18.33 21.40 6.51
CA GLN A 191 19.28 20.68 7.38
C GLN A 191 18.81 20.53 8.83
N GLY A 192 17.87 21.37 9.27
CA GLY A 192 17.23 21.26 10.58
C GLY A 192 15.99 20.36 10.50
N PRO A 193 14.76 20.92 10.51
CA PRO A 193 13.52 20.13 10.46
C PRO A 193 13.38 19.18 9.26
N GLY A 194 13.97 19.52 8.10
CA GLY A 194 13.85 18.73 6.87
C GLY A 194 14.83 17.57 6.71
N ARG A 195 15.75 17.41 7.66
CA ARG A 195 16.94 16.54 7.50
C ARG A 195 16.61 15.09 7.18
N ASP A 196 15.48 14.61 7.69
CA ASP A 196 14.99 13.25 7.50
C ASP A 196 14.79 12.91 6.02
N PHE A 197 14.68 13.91 5.14
CA PHE A 197 14.42 13.68 3.71
C PHE A 197 15.54 14.17 2.80
N LEU A 198 16.70 14.55 3.35
CA LEU A 198 17.89 14.95 2.59
C LEU A 198 18.88 13.81 2.35
N GLN A 199 18.63 12.65 2.95
CA GLN A 199 19.47 11.47 2.80
C GLN A 199 18.63 10.20 2.81
N LEU A 200 19.21 9.12 2.32
CA LEU A 200 18.66 7.79 2.52
C LEU A 200 19.06 7.27 3.90
N HIS A 201 18.28 6.34 4.42
CA HIS A 201 18.43 5.77 5.76
C HIS A 201 18.73 4.27 5.69
N ARG A 202 18.57 3.57 6.81
CA ARG A 202 18.70 2.11 6.90
C ARG A 202 17.98 1.44 5.71
N HIS A 203 18.65 0.47 5.08
CA HIS A 203 18.19 -0.22 3.87
C HIS A 203 18.05 0.66 2.62
N ASP A 204 18.69 1.82 2.60
CA ASP A 204 18.57 2.84 1.55
C ASP A 204 17.12 3.36 1.37
N SER A 205 16.33 3.34 2.45
CA SER A 205 14.97 3.89 2.43
C SER A 205 14.96 5.41 2.46
N TYR A 206 13.99 6.03 1.79
CA TYR A 206 13.72 7.46 1.93
C TYR A 206 13.24 7.87 3.34
N ALA A 207 12.77 6.91 4.15
CA ALA A 207 12.23 7.14 5.48
C ALA A 207 13.12 6.48 6.55
N PRO A 208 13.43 7.18 7.66
CA PRO A 208 14.14 6.59 8.78
C PRO A 208 13.24 5.64 9.59
N PRO A 209 13.82 4.73 10.39
CA PRO A 209 13.06 4.02 11.42
C PRO A 209 12.40 5.00 12.42
N ARG A 210 11.16 4.72 12.82
CA ARG A 210 10.35 5.52 13.74
C ARG A 210 10.04 4.70 15.01
N PRO A 211 10.82 4.89 16.10
CA PRO A 211 10.56 4.22 17.38
C PRO A 211 9.24 4.67 18.01
N GLY A 212 8.68 3.86 18.91
CA GLY A 212 7.49 4.24 19.68
C GLY A 212 6.20 4.32 18.84
N THR A 213 6.17 3.65 17.69
CA THR A 213 5.03 3.66 16.78
C THR A 213 3.98 2.65 17.22
N LEU A 214 2.71 3.07 17.27
CA LEU A 214 1.58 2.16 17.39
C LEU A 214 1.27 1.48 16.05
N ALA A 215 1.48 0.17 15.98
CA ALA A 215 1.20 -0.66 14.82
C ALA A 215 0.24 -1.80 15.16
N ARG A 216 -0.66 -2.16 14.24
CA ARG A 216 -1.55 -3.32 14.37
C ARG A 216 -1.57 -4.11 13.06
N TRP A 217 -1.29 -5.40 13.13
CA TRP A 217 -1.45 -6.32 12.01
C TRP A 217 -2.90 -6.77 11.86
N PHE A 218 -3.24 -7.24 10.67
CA PHE A 218 -4.50 -7.88 10.32
C PHE A 218 -4.21 -9.10 9.46
N VAL A 219 -4.82 -10.23 9.80
CA VAL A 219 -4.88 -11.40 8.92
C VAL A 219 -6.29 -11.46 8.32
N ASN A 220 -6.35 -11.60 7.01
CA ASN A 220 -7.54 -11.55 6.16
C ASN A 220 -8.22 -10.16 6.07
N GLY A 221 -9.15 -10.03 5.13
CA GLY A 221 -9.81 -8.77 4.79
C GLY A 221 -10.85 -8.30 5.82
N ALA A 222 -11.48 -9.20 6.58
CA ALA A 222 -12.61 -8.83 7.46
C ALA A 222 -12.23 -7.79 8.52
N GLY A 223 -11.18 -8.04 9.28
CA GLY A 223 -10.69 -7.11 10.31
C GLY A 223 -10.07 -5.84 9.71
N TYR A 224 -9.33 -5.98 8.60
CA TYR A 224 -8.68 -4.87 7.92
C TYR A 224 -9.70 -3.89 7.34
N PHE A 225 -10.68 -4.36 6.57
CA PHE A 225 -11.70 -3.51 5.97
C PHE A 225 -12.61 -2.86 7.01
N ALA A 226 -12.97 -3.56 8.09
CA ALA A 226 -13.71 -2.97 9.19
C ALA A 226 -12.95 -1.81 9.84
N ALA A 227 -11.64 -1.97 10.09
CA ALA A 227 -10.80 -0.92 10.64
C ALA A 227 -10.60 0.26 9.66
N VAL A 228 -10.48 -0.03 8.36
CA VAL A 228 -10.47 1.00 7.30
C VAL A 228 -11.76 1.82 7.32
N ALA A 229 -12.91 1.16 7.42
CA ALA A 229 -14.21 1.84 7.50
C ALA A 229 -14.28 2.77 8.73
N ASP A 230 -13.85 2.28 9.90
CA ASP A 230 -13.83 3.08 11.12
C ASP A 230 -12.90 4.31 10.98
N ALA A 231 -11.73 4.15 10.37
CA ALA A 231 -10.81 5.26 10.13
C ALA A 231 -11.36 6.28 9.11
N ILE A 232 -12.01 5.84 8.03
CA ILE A 232 -12.67 6.74 7.07
C ILE A 232 -13.72 7.60 7.79
N LEU A 233 -14.48 7.01 8.71
CA LEU A 233 -15.50 7.74 9.46
C LEU A 233 -14.90 8.85 10.33
N GLN A 234 -13.71 8.62 10.89
CA GLN A 234 -12.97 9.60 11.71
C GLN A 234 -12.29 10.70 10.89
N ALA A 235 -12.17 10.57 9.57
CA ALA A 235 -11.44 11.52 8.74
C ALA A 235 -12.01 12.93 8.84
N GLN A 236 -11.15 13.92 9.02
CA GLN A 236 -11.55 15.32 9.13
C GLN A 236 -11.13 16.13 7.91
N GLU A 237 -10.02 15.82 7.25
CA GLU A 237 -9.43 16.68 6.23
C GLU A 237 -9.10 15.98 4.92
N GLU A 238 -8.40 14.85 4.99
CA GLU A 238 -7.78 14.21 3.84
C GLU A 238 -7.87 12.68 3.92
N ILE A 239 -8.27 12.06 2.81
CA ILE A 239 -8.15 10.62 2.60
C ILE A 239 -7.33 10.42 1.33
N PHE A 240 -6.21 9.71 1.44
CA PHE A 240 -5.37 9.31 0.31
C PHE A 240 -5.51 7.82 0.06
N ILE A 241 -5.72 7.43 -1.19
CA ILE A 241 -5.91 6.02 -1.56
C ILE A 241 -5.03 5.67 -2.77
N THR A 242 -4.23 4.62 -2.67
CA THR A 242 -3.65 3.94 -3.82
C THR A 242 -4.15 2.51 -3.89
N ASP A 243 -4.51 2.06 -5.08
CA ASP A 243 -4.89 0.68 -5.32
C ASP A 243 -4.43 0.25 -6.71
N TRP A 244 -4.05 -1.03 -6.83
CA TRP A 244 -3.88 -1.67 -8.13
C TRP A 244 -5.23 -1.85 -8.80
N TRP A 245 -6.25 -2.23 -8.01
CA TRP A 245 -7.64 -2.28 -8.42
C TRP A 245 -8.53 -1.79 -7.27
N LEU A 246 -9.49 -0.91 -7.56
CA LEU A 246 -10.46 -0.41 -6.60
C LEU A 246 -11.87 -0.66 -7.15
N SER A 247 -12.69 -1.38 -6.40
CA SER A 247 -14.11 -1.63 -6.68
C SER A 247 -14.96 -0.67 -5.85
N PRO A 248 -15.61 0.35 -6.44
CA PRO A 248 -16.30 1.38 -5.65
C PRO A 248 -17.42 0.84 -4.74
N GLU A 249 -18.11 -0.22 -5.17
CA GLU A 249 -19.32 -0.73 -4.52
C GLU A 249 -19.04 -1.85 -3.50
N ILE A 250 -17.80 -2.08 -3.08
CA ILE A 250 -17.51 -3.08 -2.04
C ILE A 250 -18.04 -2.65 -0.67
N TYR A 251 -18.50 -3.64 0.10
CA TYR A 251 -18.83 -3.46 1.51
C TYR A 251 -17.62 -3.77 2.40
N LEU A 252 -17.27 -2.80 3.25
CA LEU A 252 -16.15 -2.90 4.18
C LEU A 252 -16.50 -3.66 5.48
N LYS A 253 -17.79 -3.73 5.82
CA LYS A 253 -18.34 -4.53 6.94
C LYS A 253 -19.46 -5.42 6.43
N ARG A 254 -19.55 -6.65 6.95
CA ARG A 254 -20.41 -7.71 6.42
C ARG A 254 -21.03 -8.57 7.53
N PRO A 255 -22.20 -9.22 7.28
CA PRO A 255 -23.03 -9.10 6.06
C PRO A 255 -23.63 -7.69 5.91
N ALA A 256 -24.03 -7.33 4.69
CA ALA A 256 -24.51 -5.99 4.36
C ALA A 256 -26.04 -5.89 4.55
N TYR A 257 -26.48 -5.05 5.49
CA TYR A 257 -27.91 -4.80 5.76
C TYR A 257 -28.41 -3.47 5.19
N SER A 258 -27.50 -2.56 4.88
CA SER A 258 -27.74 -1.23 4.33
C SER A 258 -26.51 -0.78 3.54
N ASP A 259 -26.62 0.37 2.87
CA ASP A 259 -25.51 1.00 2.15
C ASP A 259 -24.46 1.68 3.04
N ASP A 260 -24.60 1.62 4.37
CA ASP A 260 -23.79 2.45 5.29
C ASP A 260 -22.29 2.16 5.25
N TRP A 261 -21.90 0.92 4.99
CA TRP A 261 -20.50 0.47 4.97
C TRP A 261 -19.96 0.23 3.56
N ARG A 262 -20.68 0.70 2.53
CA ARG A 262 -20.22 0.63 1.14
C ARG A 262 -19.20 1.74 0.86
N LEU A 263 -18.07 1.39 0.26
CA LEU A 263 -16.91 2.28 0.14
C LEU A 263 -17.25 3.62 -0.55
N ASP A 264 -17.90 3.57 -1.71
CA ASP A 264 -18.38 4.75 -2.45
C ASP A 264 -19.29 5.65 -1.59
N ILE A 265 -20.22 5.07 -0.85
CA ILE A 265 -21.16 5.81 0.03
C ILE A 265 -20.41 6.47 1.19
N MET A 266 -19.48 5.75 1.83
CA MET A 266 -18.67 6.31 2.91
C MET A 266 -17.80 7.47 2.42
N LEU A 267 -17.10 7.30 1.30
CA LEU A 267 -16.28 8.37 0.71
C LEU A 267 -17.13 9.58 0.30
N LYS A 268 -18.34 9.36 -0.23
CA LYS A 268 -19.29 10.42 -0.55
C LYS A 268 -19.69 11.21 0.71
N LYS A 269 -20.13 10.53 1.78
CA LYS A 269 -20.52 11.17 3.06
C LYS A 269 -19.37 12.04 3.61
N LYS A 270 -18.15 11.51 3.66
CA LYS A 270 -16.98 12.28 4.11
C LYS A 270 -16.65 13.45 3.19
N ALA A 271 -16.80 13.27 1.88
CA ALA A 271 -16.58 14.34 0.92
C ALA A 271 -17.60 15.50 1.07
N GLU A 272 -18.86 15.19 1.40
CA GLU A 272 -19.93 16.16 1.73
C GLU A 272 -19.62 16.94 3.02
N GLU A 273 -18.98 16.30 4.00
CA GLU A 273 -18.47 16.96 5.22
C GLU A 273 -17.26 17.87 4.96
N GLY A 274 -16.71 17.85 3.74
CA GLY A 274 -15.57 18.68 3.34
C GLY A 274 -14.21 17.97 3.33
N VAL A 275 -14.16 16.66 3.59
CA VAL A 275 -12.95 15.85 3.46
C VAL A 275 -12.53 15.77 1.99
N ARG A 276 -11.24 15.95 1.71
CA ARG A 276 -10.66 15.84 0.37
C ARG A 276 -10.19 14.42 0.14
N VAL A 277 -10.75 13.74 -0.84
CA VAL A 277 -10.39 12.37 -1.18
C VAL A 277 -9.54 12.37 -2.45
N SER A 278 -8.29 11.96 -2.34
CA SER A 278 -7.35 11.88 -3.46
C SER A 278 -6.99 10.41 -3.73
N ILE A 279 -7.22 9.94 -4.95
CA ILE A 279 -7.09 8.53 -5.31
C ILE A 279 -6.13 8.38 -6.51
N LEU A 280 -5.15 7.49 -6.38
CA LEU A 280 -4.26 7.06 -7.46
C LEU A 280 -4.56 5.60 -7.82
N LEU A 281 -5.08 5.37 -9.03
CA LEU A 281 -5.32 4.04 -9.55
C LEU A 281 -4.26 3.66 -10.59
N PHE A 282 -3.90 2.39 -10.62
CA PHE A 282 -3.21 1.82 -11.77
C PHE A 282 -4.09 1.95 -13.02
N LYS A 283 -3.47 2.33 -14.15
CA LYS A 283 -4.10 2.32 -15.47
C LYS A 283 -3.62 1.09 -16.22
N GLU A 284 -4.48 0.09 -16.28
CA GLU A 284 -4.28 -1.14 -17.01
C GLU A 284 -4.21 -0.96 -18.52
N VAL A 285 -3.65 -1.99 -19.18
CA VAL A 285 -3.86 -2.23 -20.60
C VAL A 285 -5.17 -3.01 -20.74
N GLU A 286 -6.24 -2.33 -21.19
CA GLU A 286 -7.62 -2.86 -21.21
C GLU A 286 -7.79 -4.21 -21.94
N LEU A 287 -6.88 -4.54 -22.87
CA LEU A 287 -6.87 -5.82 -23.59
C LEU A 287 -6.26 -6.98 -22.79
N ALA A 288 -5.53 -6.69 -21.72
CA ALA A 288 -4.76 -7.67 -20.96
C ALA A 288 -5.25 -7.86 -19.52
N LEU A 289 -6.01 -6.90 -18.97
CA LEU A 289 -6.53 -6.93 -17.61
C LEU A 289 -7.96 -6.40 -17.56
N SER A 290 -8.80 -7.05 -16.76
CA SER A 290 -10.24 -6.82 -16.66
C SER A 290 -10.66 -5.84 -15.54
N ILE A 291 -9.72 -5.23 -14.83
CA ILE A 291 -9.97 -4.41 -13.63
C ILE A 291 -10.78 -3.13 -13.87
N ASN A 292 -10.86 -2.66 -15.12
CA ASN A 292 -11.65 -1.50 -15.56
C ASN A 292 -11.49 -0.25 -14.67
N SER A 293 -10.24 0.23 -14.49
CA SER A 293 -9.99 1.44 -13.69
C SER A 293 -10.68 2.68 -14.26
N GLY A 294 -11.06 2.65 -15.54
CA GLY A 294 -11.88 3.64 -16.20
C GLY A 294 -13.27 3.77 -15.58
N TYR A 295 -13.93 2.66 -15.26
CA TYR A 295 -15.19 2.63 -14.52
C TYR A 295 -15.02 3.17 -13.10
N SER A 296 -14.08 2.64 -12.31
CA SER A 296 -13.87 3.07 -10.92
C SER A 296 -13.61 4.58 -10.84
N LYS A 297 -12.78 5.12 -11.74
CA LYS A 297 -12.56 6.56 -11.84
C LYS A 297 -13.85 7.35 -12.09
N ARG A 298 -14.69 6.92 -13.02
CA ARG A 298 -15.94 7.62 -13.35
C ARG A 298 -16.93 7.56 -12.18
N ALA A 299 -17.14 6.36 -11.62
CA ALA A 299 -18.03 6.14 -10.48
C ALA A 299 -17.64 7.07 -9.31
N LEU A 300 -16.38 7.03 -8.88
CA LEU A 300 -15.90 7.81 -7.73
C LEU A 300 -15.93 9.33 -7.97
N MET A 301 -15.54 9.80 -9.17
CA MET A 301 -15.54 11.24 -9.47
C MET A 301 -16.95 11.84 -9.65
N LEU A 302 -17.97 11.00 -9.91
CA LEU A 302 -19.36 11.44 -10.00
C LEU A 302 -20.01 11.65 -8.63
N LEU A 303 -19.47 11.04 -7.57
CA LEU A 303 -20.04 11.12 -6.22
C LEU A 303 -20.02 12.53 -5.64
N HIS A 304 -18.85 13.21 -5.67
CA HIS A 304 -18.71 14.54 -5.09
C HIS A 304 -17.48 15.31 -5.65
N PRO A 305 -17.52 16.65 -5.78
CA PRO A 305 -16.38 17.46 -6.25
C PRO A 305 -15.12 17.39 -5.39
N ASN A 306 -15.20 16.99 -4.12
CA ASN A 306 -14.02 16.80 -3.26
C ASN A 306 -13.28 15.47 -3.51
N ILE A 307 -13.81 14.60 -4.38
CA ILE A 307 -13.17 13.35 -4.77
C ILE A 307 -12.42 13.55 -6.10
N LYS A 308 -11.11 13.28 -6.10
CA LYS A 308 -10.23 13.43 -7.26
C LYS A 308 -9.47 12.13 -7.51
N VAL A 309 -9.64 11.58 -8.72
CA VAL A 309 -9.00 10.32 -9.12
C VAL A 309 -8.05 10.55 -10.29
N MET A 310 -6.78 10.18 -10.14
CA MET A 310 -5.82 10.06 -11.24
C MET A 310 -5.53 8.60 -11.53
N ARG A 311 -5.30 8.30 -12.81
CA ARG A 311 -4.81 7.00 -13.28
C ARG A 311 -3.44 7.16 -13.90
N HIS A 312 -2.53 6.24 -13.64
CA HIS A 312 -1.18 6.18 -14.21
C HIS A 312 -0.76 4.70 -14.38
N PRO A 313 0.03 4.32 -15.40
CA PRO A 313 0.69 5.11 -16.46
C PRO A 313 -0.23 5.58 -17.59
N ASP A 314 0.32 6.19 -18.66
CA ASP A 314 -0.36 6.41 -19.94
C ASP A 314 0.43 5.84 -21.12
N HIS A 315 1.74 5.66 -20.95
CA HIS A 315 2.59 4.97 -21.91
C HIS A 315 2.40 3.46 -21.74
N VAL A 316 2.57 2.72 -22.83
CA VAL A 316 2.60 1.26 -22.78
C VAL A 316 3.83 0.83 -21.99
N THR A 317 3.61 0.15 -20.87
CA THR A 317 4.63 -0.43 -20.01
C THR A 317 4.15 -1.79 -19.54
N LEU A 318 5.10 -2.65 -19.18
CA LEU A 318 4.84 -3.98 -18.61
C LEU A 318 4.60 -3.91 -17.09
N TRP A 319 4.86 -2.76 -16.48
CA TRP A 319 4.87 -2.55 -15.03
C TRP A 319 3.62 -1.85 -14.52
N ALA A 320 3.28 -2.11 -13.26
CA ALA A 320 2.10 -1.60 -12.60
C ALA A 320 2.41 -0.74 -11.37
N HIS A 321 1.39 -0.02 -10.91
CA HIS A 321 1.37 0.49 -9.55
C HIS A 321 0.65 -0.54 -8.70
N HIS A 322 1.38 -1.17 -7.79
CA HIS A 322 0.90 -2.37 -7.10
C HIS A 322 0.75 -2.17 -5.60
N GLU A 323 1.14 -1.01 -5.07
CA GLU A 323 0.94 -0.65 -3.68
C GLU A 323 -0.54 -0.40 -3.32
N LYS A 324 -0.95 -0.93 -2.17
CA LYS A 324 -2.27 -0.70 -1.56
C LYS A 324 -2.08 0.15 -0.31
N LEU A 325 -2.63 1.35 -0.32
CA LEU A 325 -2.42 2.34 0.72
C LEU A 325 -3.70 3.12 0.96
N LEU A 326 -4.11 3.26 2.21
CA LEU A 326 -5.11 4.24 2.64
C LEU A 326 -4.55 5.07 3.79
N VAL A 327 -4.51 6.40 3.63
CA VAL A 327 -4.05 7.32 4.68
C VAL A 327 -5.15 8.29 5.05
N VAL A 328 -5.45 8.40 6.34
CA VAL A 328 -6.40 9.36 6.92
C VAL A 328 -5.63 10.47 7.64
N ASP A 329 -5.90 11.70 7.23
CA ASP A 329 -5.37 12.95 7.80
C ASP A 329 -3.83 12.99 7.95
N GLN A 330 -3.15 12.13 7.19
CA GLN A 330 -1.70 11.91 7.23
C GLN A 330 -1.16 11.46 8.61
N VAL A 331 -2.00 10.82 9.43
CA VAL A 331 -1.66 10.35 10.79
C VAL A 331 -2.04 8.90 11.08
N VAL A 332 -2.93 8.31 10.28
CA VAL A 332 -3.23 6.86 10.31
C VAL A 332 -3.10 6.32 8.90
N ALA A 333 -2.29 5.28 8.71
CA ALA A 333 -2.04 4.70 7.38
C ALA A 333 -2.16 3.18 7.41
N PHE A 334 -2.99 2.66 6.50
CA PHE A 334 -3.18 1.24 6.23
C PHE A 334 -2.43 0.84 4.98
N MET A 335 -1.80 -0.33 5.02
CA MET A 335 -1.16 -0.92 3.85
C MET A 335 -1.04 -2.44 3.99
N GLY A 336 -0.64 -3.12 2.92
CA GLY A 336 -0.46 -4.58 2.90
C GLY A 336 -0.72 -5.15 1.52
N GLY A 337 -1.21 -6.40 1.46
CA GLY A 337 -1.61 -7.06 0.21
C GLY A 337 -3.06 -6.79 -0.22
N LEU A 338 -3.89 -6.22 0.66
CA LEU A 338 -5.33 -6.04 0.45
C LEU A 338 -5.66 -4.75 -0.34
N ASP A 339 -6.05 -4.92 -1.60
CA ASP A 339 -6.73 -3.87 -2.37
C ASP A 339 -8.16 -3.67 -1.84
N LEU A 340 -8.71 -2.46 -1.99
CA LEU A 340 -10.14 -2.17 -1.81
C LEU A 340 -10.95 -2.68 -3.02
N ALA A 341 -10.92 -4.00 -3.25
CA ALA A 341 -11.48 -4.66 -4.43
C ALA A 341 -12.30 -5.92 -4.12
N TYR A 342 -13.03 -6.39 -5.13
CA TYR A 342 -13.81 -7.62 -5.04
C TYR A 342 -12.96 -8.84 -4.71
N GLY A 343 -13.54 -9.79 -3.97
CA GLY A 343 -12.95 -11.08 -3.62
C GLY A 343 -11.90 -11.04 -2.50
N ARG A 344 -11.48 -9.85 -2.02
CA ARG A 344 -10.44 -9.70 -0.98
C ARG A 344 -10.96 -9.88 0.43
N TRP A 345 -12.26 -9.67 0.65
CA TRP A 345 -12.84 -9.83 1.98
C TRP A 345 -12.96 -11.32 2.27
N ASP A 346 -12.41 -11.72 3.39
CA ASP A 346 -12.53 -13.06 3.95
C ASP A 346 -12.24 -13.00 5.45
N ASP A 347 -12.61 -14.04 6.15
CA ASP A 347 -12.30 -14.23 7.56
C ASP A 347 -11.61 -15.60 7.77
N MET A 348 -11.38 -15.98 9.04
CA MET A 348 -10.70 -17.24 9.36
C MET A 348 -11.49 -18.51 8.98
N HIS A 349 -12.77 -18.40 8.62
CA HIS A 349 -13.59 -19.55 8.24
C HIS A 349 -13.38 -19.97 6.78
N TYR A 350 -12.83 -19.08 5.93
CA TYR A 350 -12.51 -19.36 4.52
C TYR A 350 -13.64 -20.08 3.77
N ARG A 351 -14.88 -19.59 3.91
CA ARG A 351 -16.09 -20.26 3.39
C ARG A 351 -16.02 -20.42 1.87
N LEU A 352 -16.38 -21.61 1.40
CA LEU A 352 -16.47 -21.93 -0.03
C LEU A 352 -17.83 -21.57 -0.65
N THR A 353 -18.87 -21.45 0.18
CA THR A 353 -20.24 -21.21 -0.25
C THR A 353 -20.85 -20.01 0.45
N ASP A 354 -21.82 -19.38 -0.21
CA ASP A 354 -22.55 -18.22 0.28
C ASP A 354 -23.96 -18.25 -0.34
N LEU A 355 -24.78 -19.20 0.14
CA LEU A 355 -26.11 -19.53 -0.41
C LEU A 355 -27.26 -18.84 0.32
N GLY A 356 -26.99 -18.18 1.46
CA GLY A 356 -27.98 -17.39 2.18
C GLY A 356 -29.00 -18.19 3.01
N ASP A 357 -28.72 -19.46 3.31
CA ASP A 357 -29.60 -20.31 4.13
C ASP A 357 -29.12 -20.44 5.59
N SER A 358 -30.10 -20.32 6.48
CA SER A 358 -30.03 -20.33 7.95
C SER A 358 -29.59 -21.69 8.53
N ALA A 359 -28.37 -21.76 9.08
CA ALA A 359 -27.97 -22.85 9.98
C ALA A 359 -27.16 -22.41 11.21
N GLU A 360 -26.75 -21.14 11.34
CA GLU A 360 -26.00 -20.66 12.51
C GLU A 360 -26.53 -19.30 13.02
N SER A 361 -27.75 -19.28 13.57
CA SER A 361 -28.23 -18.15 14.39
C SER A 361 -28.14 -18.51 15.87
N ALA A 362 -26.96 -18.31 16.46
CA ALA A 362 -26.77 -18.21 17.90
C ALA A 362 -26.07 -16.88 18.23
N ALA A 363 -26.76 -15.76 18.05
CA ALA A 363 -26.40 -14.49 18.66
C ALA A 363 -27.68 -13.72 19.08
N PRO A 364 -27.66 -12.95 20.19
CA PRO A 364 -28.86 -12.39 20.80
C PRO A 364 -29.40 -11.17 20.03
N GLU A 365 -30.73 -11.05 19.97
CA GLU A 365 -31.45 -9.98 19.27
C GLU A 365 -31.08 -8.56 19.78
N PRO A 366 -30.87 -7.57 18.89
CA PRO A 366 -30.79 -6.17 19.26
C PRO A 366 -32.18 -5.52 19.40
N PRO A 367 -32.32 -4.42 20.17
CA PRO A 367 -33.61 -3.80 20.47
C PRO A 367 -34.20 -3.04 19.27
N THR A 368 -35.52 -3.07 19.19
CA THR A 368 -36.39 -2.53 18.13
C THR A 368 -36.15 -1.04 17.80
N PRO A 369 -36.06 -0.64 16.52
CA PRO A 369 -36.05 0.78 16.14
C PRO A 369 -37.46 1.35 15.92
N CYS A 370 -37.63 2.63 16.28
CA CYS A 370 -38.82 3.44 15.99
C CYS A 370 -39.06 3.62 14.49
N SER A 371 -40.32 3.51 14.08
CA SER A 371 -40.82 3.76 12.73
C SER A 371 -40.83 5.25 12.40
N ASP A 372 -40.14 5.65 11.33
CA ASP A 372 -40.60 6.63 10.32
C ASP A 372 -39.46 6.98 9.35
N SER A 373 -39.34 6.23 8.24
CA SER A 373 -38.58 6.63 7.03
C SER A 373 -39.08 5.84 5.82
N PRO A 374 -39.18 6.43 4.61
CA PRO A 374 -39.72 5.74 3.43
C PRO A 374 -38.74 4.69 2.92
N ALA A 375 -39.24 3.47 2.68
CA ALA A 375 -38.47 2.34 2.18
C ALA A 375 -37.98 2.56 0.73
N ILE A 376 -36.68 2.30 0.49
CA ILE A 376 -36.06 2.13 -0.83
C ILE A 376 -36.24 0.65 -1.26
N PRO A 377 -36.39 0.33 -2.56
CA PRO A 377 -36.67 -1.04 -3.01
C PRO A 377 -35.49 -2.01 -2.74
N ASP A 378 -35.83 -3.21 -2.30
CA ASP A 378 -35.13 -4.50 -2.49
C ASP A 378 -33.72 -4.73 -1.92
N HIS A 379 -33.53 -4.61 -0.59
CA HIS A 379 -32.55 -5.47 0.14
C HIS A 379 -32.75 -5.57 1.67
N PRO A 380 -33.97 -5.66 2.24
CA PRO A 380 -34.08 -5.98 3.65
C PRO A 380 -33.73 -7.48 3.82
N HIS A 381 -32.63 -7.76 4.53
CA HIS A 381 -32.13 -9.10 4.93
C HIS A 381 -31.28 -9.88 3.90
N SER A 382 -30.32 -9.24 3.23
CA SER A 382 -29.28 -10.01 2.54
C SER A 382 -28.40 -10.76 3.56
N GLN A 383 -28.50 -12.09 3.59
CA GLN A 383 -27.64 -12.95 4.41
C GLN A 383 -26.29 -13.23 3.75
N PHE A 384 -26.10 -12.77 2.52
CA PHE A 384 -24.87 -13.01 1.75
C PHE A 384 -23.70 -12.20 2.27
N PHE A 385 -22.56 -12.88 2.41
CA PHE A 385 -21.30 -12.22 2.71
C PHE A 385 -20.64 -11.62 1.47
N TRP A 386 -20.79 -12.21 0.28
CA TRP A 386 -20.17 -11.72 -0.95
C TRP A 386 -21.26 -11.42 -1.98
N LEU A 387 -21.60 -10.15 -2.20
CA LEU A 387 -22.67 -9.76 -3.14
C LEU A 387 -22.17 -9.66 -4.58
N GLY A 388 -22.92 -10.24 -5.53
CA GLY A 388 -22.65 -10.11 -6.96
C GLY A 388 -21.21 -10.46 -7.36
N LYS A 389 -20.51 -9.49 -7.95
CA LYS A 389 -19.12 -9.62 -8.43
C LYS A 389 -18.09 -9.90 -7.34
N ASP A 390 -18.48 -9.75 -6.09
CA ASP A 390 -17.62 -10.06 -4.97
C ASP A 390 -17.50 -11.58 -4.70
N TYR A 391 -18.51 -12.37 -5.06
CA TYR A 391 -18.43 -13.83 -5.04
C TYR A 391 -17.69 -14.29 -6.31
N SER A 392 -16.48 -14.80 -6.13
CA SER A 392 -15.53 -14.99 -7.24
C SER A 392 -14.60 -16.18 -7.02
N ASN A 393 -14.12 -16.75 -8.13
CA ASN A 393 -13.07 -17.76 -8.15
C ASN A 393 -12.14 -17.45 -9.34
N LEU A 394 -10.94 -16.94 -9.04
CA LEU A 394 -10.00 -16.42 -10.05
C LEU A 394 -9.48 -17.48 -11.02
N ASN A 395 -9.45 -18.75 -10.63
CA ASN A 395 -8.99 -19.83 -11.50
C ASN A 395 -10.11 -20.29 -12.45
N THR A 396 -11.36 -20.16 -12.01
CA THR A 396 -12.53 -20.56 -12.80
C THR A 396 -12.88 -19.54 -13.87
N LYS A 397 -12.93 -18.25 -13.51
CA LYS A 397 -13.37 -17.19 -14.42
C LYS A 397 -12.90 -15.83 -13.94
N ASP A 398 -12.34 -15.02 -14.83
CA ASP A 398 -11.97 -13.64 -14.54
C ASP A 398 -13.20 -12.72 -14.48
N TRP A 399 -13.07 -11.59 -13.81
CA TRP A 399 -14.17 -10.65 -13.63
C TRP A 399 -14.65 -10.04 -14.95
N VAL A 400 -15.97 -9.93 -15.09
CA VAL A 400 -16.61 -9.33 -16.28
C VAL A 400 -17.67 -8.31 -15.88
N GLN A 401 -17.92 -7.34 -16.76
CA GLN A 401 -19.03 -6.37 -16.64
C GLN A 401 -19.05 -5.66 -15.26
N LEU A 402 -17.90 -5.15 -14.80
CA LEU A 402 -17.74 -4.53 -13.48
C LEU A 402 -18.68 -3.34 -13.23
N ASP A 403 -19.32 -2.80 -14.27
CA ASP A 403 -20.37 -1.80 -14.19
C ASP A 403 -21.72 -2.32 -13.66
N ARG A 404 -21.85 -3.64 -13.50
CA ARG A 404 -22.99 -4.33 -12.87
C ARG A 404 -22.53 -5.06 -11.61
N PRO A 405 -22.38 -4.36 -10.48
CA PRO A 405 -21.66 -4.85 -9.31
C PRO A 405 -22.41 -5.95 -8.52
N PHE A 406 -23.74 -5.93 -8.56
CA PHE A 406 -24.59 -6.84 -7.77
C PHE A 406 -25.14 -8.03 -8.57
N GLU A 407 -24.75 -8.17 -9.84
CA GLU A 407 -25.03 -9.36 -10.64
C GLU A 407 -23.94 -10.41 -10.42
N ASP A 408 -24.31 -11.67 -10.20
CA ASP A 408 -23.34 -12.77 -10.20
C ASP A 408 -22.80 -13.03 -11.61
N PHE A 409 -21.55 -13.48 -11.69
CA PHE A 409 -20.90 -13.84 -12.96
C PHE A 409 -20.45 -15.31 -13.02
N ILE A 410 -20.54 -16.00 -11.88
CA ILE A 410 -20.38 -17.44 -11.69
C ILE A 410 -21.60 -17.94 -10.90
N ASP A 411 -22.01 -19.18 -11.12
CA ASP A 411 -23.18 -19.75 -10.44
C ASP A 411 -22.82 -20.26 -9.05
N ARG A 412 -23.33 -19.60 -8.01
CA ARG A 412 -23.10 -19.94 -6.59
C ARG A 412 -23.51 -21.37 -6.23
N LYS A 413 -24.50 -21.93 -6.92
CA LYS A 413 -25.05 -23.26 -6.61
C LYS A 413 -24.16 -24.39 -7.09
N THR A 414 -23.22 -24.10 -8.00
CA THR A 414 -22.38 -25.11 -8.65
C THR A 414 -20.89 -24.81 -8.55
N THR A 415 -20.52 -23.54 -8.36
CA THR A 415 -19.14 -23.09 -8.32
C THR A 415 -18.79 -22.52 -6.95
N PRO A 416 -17.90 -23.15 -6.17
CA PRO A 416 -17.43 -22.57 -4.92
C PRO A 416 -16.59 -21.32 -5.19
N ARG A 417 -16.70 -20.32 -4.31
CA ARG A 417 -15.76 -19.20 -4.34
C ARG A 417 -14.37 -19.65 -3.93
N MET A 418 -13.34 -18.93 -4.36
CA MET A 418 -11.97 -19.17 -3.91
C MET A 418 -11.66 -18.30 -2.68
N PRO A 419 -11.33 -18.89 -1.52
CA PRO A 419 -10.94 -18.14 -0.33
C PRO A 419 -9.72 -17.25 -0.54
N TRP A 420 -9.70 -16.12 0.17
CA TRP A 420 -8.65 -15.11 0.05
C TRP A 420 -7.96 -14.89 1.39
N ARG A 421 -6.71 -15.35 1.49
CA ARG A 421 -5.87 -15.12 2.66
C ARG A 421 -4.87 -14.00 2.36
N ASP A 422 -4.80 -13.03 3.25
CA ASP A 422 -3.93 -11.87 3.07
C ASP A 422 -3.48 -11.28 4.41
N VAL A 423 -2.54 -10.35 4.36
CA VAL A 423 -2.04 -9.62 5.53
C VAL A 423 -2.05 -8.12 5.26
N GLY A 424 -2.63 -7.39 6.21
CA GLY A 424 -2.62 -5.93 6.27
C GLY A 424 -1.99 -5.42 7.57
N VAL A 425 -1.67 -4.14 7.60
CA VAL A 425 -1.18 -3.45 8.80
C VAL A 425 -1.65 -2.01 8.80
N VAL A 426 -1.92 -1.48 9.99
CA VAL A 426 -2.11 -0.04 10.23
C VAL A 426 -1.02 0.50 11.13
N VAL A 427 -0.52 1.69 10.81
CA VAL A 427 0.50 2.42 11.57
C VAL A 427 0.03 3.84 11.85
N HIS A 428 0.43 4.40 12.99
CA HIS A 428 0.04 5.74 13.42
C HIS A 428 1.24 6.68 13.49
N GLY A 429 0.99 7.97 13.35
CA GLY A 429 1.97 9.03 13.61
C GLY A 429 3.08 9.12 12.57
N PRO A 430 4.37 9.16 12.95
CA PRO A 430 5.46 9.43 12.00
C PRO A 430 5.53 8.49 10.78
N PRO A 431 5.35 7.16 10.88
CA PRO A 431 5.29 6.29 9.69
C PRO A 431 4.11 6.58 8.77
N ALA A 432 2.95 7.00 9.32
CA ALA A 432 1.81 7.41 8.52
C ALA A 432 2.11 8.70 7.73
N ARG A 433 2.91 9.62 8.29
CA ARG A 433 3.44 10.80 7.58
C ARG A 433 4.38 10.41 6.46
N ASP A 434 5.26 9.43 6.70
CA ASP A 434 6.18 8.94 5.68
C ASP A 434 5.39 8.34 4.50
N LEU A 435 4.42 7.46 4.78
CA LEU A 435 3.50 6.90 3.76
C LEU A 435 2.70 7.99 3.02
N ALA A 436 2.21 9.01 3.74
CA ALA A 436 1.58 10.17 3.11
C ALA A 436 2.54 10.92 2.17
N ARG A 437 3.80 11.08 2.57
CA ARG A 437 4.84 11.71 1.73
C ARG A 437 5.05 10.93 0.44
N HIS A 438 5.08 9.59 0.50
CA HIS A 438 5.12 8.74 -0.70
C HIS A 438 3.92 9.03 -1.62
N PHE A 439 2.70 9.04 -1.08
CA PHE A 439 1.49 9.35 -1.85
C PHE A 439 1.58 10.73 -2.52
N ILE A 440 1.96 11.75 -1.75
CA ILE A 440 2.07 13.15 -2.19
C ILE A 440 3.13 13.28 -3.29
N GLN A 441 4.26 12.59 -3.17
CA GLN A 441 5.28 12.54 -4.20
C GLN A 441 4.71 11.99 -5.51
N ARG A 442 4.05 10.83 -5.47
CA ARG A 442 3.45 10.20 -6.65
C ARG A 442 2.31 11.02 -7.24
N TRP A 443 1.47 11.62 -6.40
CA TRP A 443 0.39 12.50 -6.83
C TRP A 443 0.93 13.72 -7.57
N ASN A 444 1.86 14.44 -6.95
CA ASN A 444 2.46 15.64 -7.53
C ASN A 444 3.27 15.30 -8.80
N PHE A 445 3.94 14.15 -8.84
CA PHE A 445 4.59 13.63 -10.04
C PHE A 445 3.57 13.37 -11.17
N THR A 446 2.53 12.58 -10.90
CA THR A 446 1.46 12.22 -11.85
C THR A 446 0.71 13.46 -12.37
N LYS A 447 0.53 14.48 -11.52
CA LYS A 447 -0.03 15.77 -11.93
C LYS A 447 0.76 16.41 -13.08
N THR A 448 2.07 16.16 -13.16
CA THR A 448 2.94 16.71 -14.22
C THR A 448 3.02 15.85 -15.48
N THR A 449 2.61 14.58 -15.43
CA THR A 449 2.73 13.65 -16.56
C THR A 449 1.65 13.87 -17.63
N LYS A 450 0.45 14.35 -17.26
CA LYS A 450 -0.69 14.53 -18.18
C LYS A 450 -1.23 15.95 -18.18
N ALA A 451 -1.51 16.50 -19.37
CA ALA A 451 -2.08 17.86 -19.52
C ALA A 451 -3.40 18.04 -18.75
N LYS A 452 -4.27 17.03 -18.76
CA LYS A 452 -5.54 17.00 -18.02
C LYS A 452 -5.35 17.25 -16.51
N TYR A 453 -4.31 16.67 -15.93
CA TYR A 453 -4.04 16.74 -14.50
C TYR A 453 -3.30 18.03 -14.10
N LYS A 454 -2.65 18.72 -15.04
CA LYS A 454 -1.98 20.01 -14.76
C LYS A 454 -2.96 21.12 -14.35
N THR A 455 -4.24 20.98 -14.68
CA THR A 455 -5.29 21.94 -14.32
C THR A 455 -5.44 22.12 -12.79
N PRO A 456 -5.97 23.26 -12.31
CA PRO A 456 -6.24 23.47 -10.88
C PRO A 456 -7.25 22.50 -10.26
N MET A 457 -8.03 21.78 -11.08
CA MET A 457 -8.99 20.77 -10.63
C MET A 457 -8.33 19.66 -9.79
N TYR A 458 -7.07 19.33 -10.08
CA TYR A 458 -6.26 18.41 -9.29
C TYR A 458 -5.27 19.26 -8.49
N PRO A 459 -5.50 19.53 -7.19
CA PRO A 459 -4.59 20.38 -6.42
C PRO A 459 -3.22 19.71 -6.27
N TYR A 460 -2.17 20.51 -6.02
CA TYR A 460 -0.95 19.93 -5.45
C TYR A 460 -1.21 19.58 -3.99
N LEU A 461 -0.64 18.46 -3.53
CA LEU A 461 -0.72 18.05 -2.14
C LEU A 461 0.55 18.45 -1.39
N LEU A 462 0.41 18.70 -0.10
CA LEU A 462 1.47 19.15 0.79
C LEU A 462 1.62 18.17 1.95
N PRO A 463 2.84 17.73 2.31
CA PRO A 463 3.02 16.95 3.52
C PRO A 463 2.79 17.85 4.73
N LYS A 464 2.04 17.38 5.73
CA LYS A 464 2.08 18.05 7.04
C LYS A 464 3.40 17.70 7.75
N SER A 465 3.81 18.61 8.64
CA SER A 465 5.07 18.59 9.35
C SER A 465 5.23 17.34 10.21
N THR A 466 6.44 16.82 10.27
CA THR A 466 6.80 15.74 11.21
C THR A 466 6.67 16.20 12.67
N SER A 467 6.73 17.51 12.94
CA SER A 467 6.57 18.07 14.30
C SER A 467 5.17 17.87 14.90
N THR A 468 4.15 17.61 14.07
CA THR A 468 2.78 17.31 14.50
C THR A 468 2.41 15.85 14.25
N ALA A 469 3.39 14.98 13.96
CA ALA A 469 3.13 13.57 13.69
C ALA A 469 2.56 12.82 14.91
N ASP A 470 2.99 13.19 16.12
CA ASP A 470 2.55 12.52 17.36
C ASP A 470 1.19 13.03 17.86
N GLN A 471 0.61 14.05 17.20
CA GLN A 471 -0.71 14.56 17.53
C GLN A 471 -1.76 13.69 16.83
N LEU A 472 -2.18 12.63 17.51
CA LEU A 472 -3.15 11.65 17.01
C LEU A 472 -4.57 12.06 17.43
N PRO A 473 -5.41 12.61 16.53
CA PRO A 473 -6.79 12.97 16.87
C PRO A 473 -7.66 11.74 17.17
N PHE A 474 -7.29 10.58 16.65
CA PHE A 474 -7.86 9.28 16.98
C PHE A 474 -6.80 8.18 16.83
N THR A 475 -7.04 7.04 17.47
CA THR A 475 -6.23 5.83 17.37
C THR A 475 -7.12 4.63 17.17
N LEU A 476 -6.66 3.64 16.42
CA LEU A 476 -7.39 2.37 16.30
C LEU A 476 -7.04 1.44 17.46
N PRO A 477 -8.01 0.67 17.98
CA PRO A 477 -7.77 -0.28 19.06
C PRO A 477 -6.83 -1.40 18.62
N GLY A 478 -6.11 -1.99 19.57
CA GLY A 478 -5.22 -3.14 19.34
C GLY A 478 -3.84 -2.81 18.75
N GLY A 479 -3.43 -1.53 18.78
CA GLY A 479 -2.07 -1.12 18.43
C GLY A 479 -1.05 -1.55 19.48
N GLN A 480 0.11 -2.00 19.02
CA GLN A 480 1.27 -2.36 19.84
C GLN A 480 2.42 -1.38 19.57
N CYS A 481 3.20 -1.06 20.61
CA CYS A 481 4.33 -0.15 20.50
C CYS A 481 5.54 -0.85 19.88
N THR A 482 6.02 -0.34 18.75
CA THR A 482 7.08 -0.95 17.93
C THR A 482 7.99 0.12 17.32
N THR A 483 9.11 -0.30 16.74
CA THR A 483 9.85 0.55 15.79
C THR A 483 9.41 0.19 14.38
N VAL A 484 8.95 1.18 13.61
CA VAL A 484 8.47 0.96 12.23
C VAL A 484 9.30 1.78 11.26
N GLN A 485 9.76 1.14 10.18
CA GLN A 485 10.40 1.80 9.05
C GLN A 485 9.60 1.56 7.78
N VAL A 486 9.24 2.64 7.07
CA VAL A 486 8.60 2.56 5.75
C VAL A 486 9.65 2.24 4.70
N LEU A 487 9.31 1.36 3.77
CA LEU A 487 10.14 0.88 2.66
C LEU A 487 9.33 0.97 1.36
N ARG A 488 10.01 1.06 0.21
CA ARG A 488 9.34 1.07 -1.09
C ARG A 488 10.20 0.54 -2.23
N SER A 489 9.51 0.13 -3.29
CA SER A 489 10.06 -0.05 -4.62
C SER A 489 9.50 1.06 -5.50
N VAL A 490 10.34 1.92 -6.06
CA VAL A 490 9.92 2.96 -7.01
C VAL A 490 11.01 3.21 -8.06
N ASP A 491 10.61 3.79 -9.19
CA ASP A 491 11.51 4.20 -10.26
C ASP A 491 11.12 5.57 -10.84
N ARG A 492 11.99 6.11 -11.70
CA ARG A 492 11.76 7.32 -12.46
C ARG A 492 10.40 7.33 -13.17
N TRP A 493 9.95 6.19 -13.69
CA TRP A 493 8.66 6.10 -14.35
C TRP A 493 7.47 6.22 -13.37
N SER A 494 7.62 5.79 -12.11
CA SER A 494 6.53 5.68 -11.15
C SER A 494 6.44 6.81 -10.11
N ALA A 495 7.59 7.34 -9.66
CA ALA A 495 7.65 8.40 -8.64
C ALA A 495 8.68 9.50 -8.94
N GLY A 496 9.36 9.42 -10.08
CA GLY A 496 10.45 10.30 -10.46
C GLY A 496 11.82 9.85 -9.94
N THR A 497 11.90 9.12 -8.81
CA THR A 497 13.13 8.60 -8.18
C THR A 497 13.21 7.08 -8.23
N SER A 498 14.40 6.52 -8.04
CA SER A 498 14.62 5.08 -7.96
C SER A 498 14.97 4.64 -6.54
N GLU A 499 14.32 3.58 -6.05
CA GLU A 499 14.54 2.99 -4.72
C GLU A 499 14.10 1.52 -4.72
N ASN A 500 14.82 0.67 -3.99
CA ASN A 500 14.52 -0.76 -3.80
C ASN A 500 14.75 -1.19 -2.33
N SER A 501 14.34 -0.34 -1.39
CA SER A 501 14.60 -0.52 0.04
C SER A 501 13.87 -1.73 0.63
N ILE A 502 12.78 -2.18 -0.01
CA ILE A 502 12.10 -3.44 0.34
C ILE A 502 13.04 -4.63 0.17
N LEU A 503 13.68 -4.77 -1.00
CA LEU A 503 14.64 -5.85 -1.26
C LEU A 503 15.78 -5.82 -0.25
N ASN A 504 16.34 -4.63 -0.01
CA ASN A 504 17.44 -4.47 0.94
C ASN A 504 17.06 -4.93 2.36
N ALA A 505 15.85 -4.62 2.81
CA ALA A 505 15.34 -5.07 4.10
C ALA A 505 15.13 -6.60 4.13
N TYR A 506 14.50 -7.19 3.10
CA TYR A 506 14.36 -8.65 3.00
C TYR A 506 15.70 -9.38 3.11
N LEU A 507 16.70 -8.97 2.31
CA LEU A 507 18.02 -9.59 2.32
C LEU A 507 18.71 -9.42 3.68
N HIS A 508 18.58 -8.26 4.32
CA HIS A 508 19.14 -8.02 5.65
C HIS A 508 18.48 -8.88 6.71
N THR A 509 17.14 -8.90 6.79
CA THR A 509 16.39 -9.67 7.79
C THR A 509 16.68 -11.17 7.68
N ILE A 510 16.77 -11.71 6.46
CA ILE A 510 17.13 -13.12 6.25
C ILE A 510 18.54 -13.40 6.75
N ARG A 511 19.51 -12.55 6.38
CA ARG A 511 20.92 -12.74 6.76
C ARG A 511 21.15 -12.68 8.27
N GLU A 512 20.48 -11.75 8.94
CA GLU A 512 20.62 -11.51 10.38
C GLU A 512 19.72 -12.39 11.24
N SER A 513 18.79 -13.15 10.65
CA SER A 513 17.95 -14.10 11.40
C SER A 513 18.79 -15.13 12.16
N GLN A 514 18.32 -15.60 13.31
CA GLN A 514 19.04 -16.51 14.21
C GLN A 514 18.36 -17.87 14.34
N HIS A 515 17.04 -17.94 14.30
CA HIS A 515 16.26 -19.12 14.66
C HIS A 515 15.31 -19.57 13.55
N PHE A 516 14.49 -18.68 12.99
CA PHE A 516 13.58 -19.10 11.92
C PHE A 516 13.11 -17.96 11.02
N LEU A 517 12.59 -18.36 9.87
CA LEU A 517 11.84 -17.52 8.95
C LEU A 517 10.45 -18.13 8.72
N TYR A 518 9.40 -17.34 8.85
CA TYR A 518 8.07 -17.66 8.37
C TYR A 518 7.72 -16.71 7.23
N ILE A 519 7.53 -17.26 6.03
CA ILE A 519 7.30 -16.52 4.80
C ILE A 519 5.94 -16.92 4.24
N GLU A 520 5.09 -15.93 4.04
CA GLU A 520 3.80 -16.10 3.40
C GLU A 520 3.72 -15.14 2.21
N ASN A 521 3.76 -15.69 0.99
CA ASN A 521 3.87 -14.88 -0.21
C ASN A 521 3.07 -15.45 -1.39
N GLN A 522 2.46 -14.57 -2.19
CA GLN A 522 1.77 -14.95 -3.42
C GLN A 522 2.72 -15.56 -4.47
N PHE A 523 3.95 -15.04 -4.58
CA PHE A 523 4.96 -15.54 -5.52
C PHE A 523 6.27 -15.82 -4.80
N PHE A 524 7.02 -16.79 -5.34
CA PHE A 524 8.33 -17.16 -4.82
C PHE A 524 9.30 -17.44 -5.98
N ILE A 525 9.63 -16.37 -6.69
CA ILE A 525 10.50 -16.35 -7.88
C ILE A 525 11.80 -15.63 -7.51
N SER A 526 12.87 -16.40 -7.36
CA SER A 526 14.17 -15.91 -6.88
C SER A 526 15.30 -16.82 -7.38
N CYS A 527 16.43 -16.83 -6.66
CA CYS A 527 17.67 -17.52 -7.01
C CYS A 527 18.25 -16.99 -8.33
N SER A 528 19.10 -15.97 -8.18
CA SER A 528 19.63 -15.20 -9.30
C SER A 528 20.49 -16.06 -10.23
N ASP A 529 20.25 -15.96 -11.53
CA ASP A 529 21.19 -16.42 -12.57
C ASP A 529 21.93 -15.26 -13.25
N GLY A 530 21.71 -14.03 -12.78
CA GLY A 530 22.26 -12.81 -13.35
C GLY A 530 21.72 -12.45 -14.74
N ARG A 531 20.67 -13.13 -15.22
CA ARG A 531 20.07 -12.92 -16.55
C ARG A 531 18.55 -12.79 -16.50
N THR A 532 17.85 -13.85 -16.14
CA THR A 532 16.38 -13.92 -16.17
C THR A 532 15.76 -13.56 -14.83
N VAL A 533 16.35 -14.05 -13.74
CA VAL A 533 15.95 -13.72 -12.37
C VAL A 533 17.16 -13.07 -11.68
N LEU A 534 16.94 -11.94 -11.02
CA LEU A 534 18.01 -11.07 -10.54
C LEU A 534 18.01 -10.91 -9.02
N ASN A 535 16.84 -10.92 -8.36
CA ASN A 535 16.75 -10.77 -6.91
C ASN A 535 17.40 -11.97 -6.19
N LYS A 536 17.92 -11.72 -4.98
CA LYS A 536 18.74 -12.67 -4.21
C LYS A 536 18.07 -13.21 -2.95
N VAL A 537 16.75 -13.12 -2.85
CA VAL A 537 16.03 -13.57 -1.64
C VAL A 537 16.24 -15.07 -1.39
N GLY A 538 16.04 -15.90 -2.41
CA GLY A 538 16.29 -17.34 -2.36
C GLY A 538 17.77 -17.69 -2.13
N ASP A 539 18.69 -16.85 -2.63
CA ASP A 539 20.12 -17.02 -2.39
C ASP A 539 20.48 -16.81 -0.92
N GLU A 540 19.99 -15.74 -0.29
CA GLU A 540 20.21 -15.50 1.15
C GLU A 540 19.55 -16.57 2.03
N ILE A 541 18.38 -17.11 1.63
CA ILE A 541 17.75 -18.23 2.35
C ILE A 541 18.66 -19.46 2.32
N VAL A 542 19.19 -19.82 1.15
CA VAL A 542 20.13 -20.95 1.03
C VAL A 542 21.36 -20.70 1.89
N ASP A 543 21.99 -19.53 1.76
CA ASP A 543 23.21 -19.21 2.49
C ASP A 543 22.98 -19.23 4.01
N ARG A 544 21.81 -18.76 4.45
CA ARG A 544 21.42 -18.78 5.87
C ARG A 544 21.20 -20.19 6.40
N ILE A 545 20.53 -21.07 5.65
CA ILE A 545 20.34 -22.49 6.01
C ILE A 545 21.69 -23.20 6.05
N LEU A 546 22.53 -23.03 5.03
CA LEU A 546 23.86 -23.65 4.96
C LEU A 546 24.76 -23.19 6.11
N LYS A 547 24.66 -21.93 6.52
CA LYS A 547 25.34 -21.40 7.71
C LYS A 547 24.90 -22.13 8.98
N ALA A 548 23.59 -22.25 9.22
CA ALA A 548 23.07 -22.99 10.38
C ALA A 548 23.52 -24.45 10.37
N HIS A 549 23.42 -25.11 9.21
CA HIS A 549 23.86 -26.50 9.05
C HIS A 549 25.34 -26.68 9.37
N LYS A 550 26.21 -25.82 8.82
CA LYS A 550 27.65 -25.84 9.11
C LYS A 550 27.97 -25.60 10.59
N GLN A 551 27.12 -24.85 11.28
CA GLN A 551 27.29 -24.50 12.69
C GLN A 551 26.57 -25.48 13.64
N GLY A 552 25.83 -26.46 13.12
CA GLY A 552 25.01 -27.37 13.93
C GLY A 552 23.91 -26.66 14.71
N GLN A 553 23.38 -25.54 14.18
CA GLN A 553 22.33 -24.75 14.82
C GLN A 553 20.93 -25.17 14.36
N CYS A 554 19.98 -25.19 15.29
CA CYS A 554 18.55 -25.32 14.98
C CYS A 554 18.10 -24.07 14.20
N PHE A 555 17.62 -24.26 12.96
CA PHE A 555 17.11 -23.19 12.13
C PHE A 555 16.02 -23.69 11.20
N ARG A 556 14.84 -23.05 11.18
CA ARG A 556 13.70 -23.47 10.34
C ARG A 556 13.25 -22.39 9.37
N VAL A 557 12.80 -22.80 8.18
CA VAL A 557 12.22 -21.91 7.17
C VAL A 557 10.87 -22.47 6.74
N TYR A 558 9.80 -21.76 7.07
CA TYR A 558 8.44 -22.05 6.65
C TYR A 558 8.08 -21.20 5.44
N VAL A 559 7.72 -21.81 4.33
CA VAL A 559 7.28 -21.11 3.11
C VAL A 559 5.85 -21.53 2.78
N LEU A 560 4.92 -20.58 2.84
CA LEU A 560 3.52 -20.76 2.44
C LEU A 560 3.26 -20.02 1.13
N LEU A 561 2.82 -20.77 0.12
CA LEU A 561 2.51 -20.30 -1.23
C LEU A 561 1.09 -20.70 -1.64
N PRO A 562 0.40 -19.94 -2.51
CA PRO A 562 -0.82 -20.43 -3.11
C PRO A 562 -0.51 -21.68 -3.94
N LEU A 563 -1.36 -22.72 -3.83
CA LEU A 563 -1.15 -23.98 -4.56
C LEU A 563 -1.10 -23.76 -6.08
N LEU A 564 -1.85 -22.78 -6.58
CA LEU A 564 -1.81 -22.34 -7.97
C LEU A 564 -1.75 -20.80 -8.04
N PRO A 565 -1.08 -20.24 -9.06
CA PRO A 565 -1.19 -18.82 -9.39
C PRO A 565 -2.64 -18.42 -9.70
N GLY A 566 -3.10 -17.27 -9.20
CA GLY A 566 -4.48 -16.79 -9.39
C GLY A 566 -4.70 -16.12 -10.74
N PHE A 567 -4.83 -16.94 -11.79
CA PHE A 567 -5.20 -16.52 -13.14
C PHE A 567 -6.27 -17.46 -13.68
N GLU A 568 -7.16 -16.95 -14.54
CA GLU A 568 -8.14 -17.80 -15.23
C GLU A 568 -7.41 -18.88 -16.05
N GLY A 569 -7.78 -20.14 -15.83
CA GLY A 569 -7.21 -21.27 -16.57
C GLY A 569 -7.68 -22.61 -16.05
N ASP A 570 -8.07 -23.50 -16.97
CA ASP A 570 -8.54 -24.84 -16.65
C ASP A 570 -7.37 -25.75 -16.25
N ILE A 571 -7.17 -25.91 -14.95
CA ILE A 571 -6.10 -26.74 -14.40
C ILE A 571 -6.19 -28.21 -14.83
N SER A 572 -7.38 -28.72 -15.18
CA SER A 572 -7.55 -30.09 -15.67
C SER A 572 -6.86 -30.34 -17.02
N THR A 573 -6.59 -29.28 -17.77
CA THR A 573 -5.84 -29.32 -19.05
C THR A 573 -4.40 -28.82 -18.91
N GLY A 574 -3.96 -28.51 -17.69
CA GLY A 574 -2.65 -27.93 -17.39
C GLY A 574 -2.68 -26.43 -17.06
N GLY A 575 -3.88 -25.86 -16.89
CA GLY A 575 -4.12 -24.47 -16.50
C GLY A 575 -4.26 -23.55 -17.70
N GLY A 576 -3.17 -22.90 -18.05
CA GLY A 576 -3.05 -21.96 -19.15
C GLY A 576 -1.61 -21.43 -19.20
N ASN A 577 -1.24 -20.72 -20.26
CA ASN A 577 0.14 -20.28 -20.44
C ASN A 577 0.65 -19.40 -19.28
N SER A 578 -0.19 -18.53 -18.71
CA SER A 578 0.15 -17.69 -17.55
C SER A 578 0.41 -18.53 -16.29
N ILE A 579 -0.46 -19.50 -15.99
CA ILE A 579 -0.28 -20.41 -14.86
C ILE A 579 1.02 -21.20 -15.00
N GLN A 580 1.27 -21.77 -16.19
CA GLN A 580 2.48 -22.55 -16.44
C GLN A 580 3.75 -21.70 -16.37
N ALA A 581 3.74 -20.48 -16.91
CA ALA A 581 4.89 -19.57 -16.85
C ALA A 581 5.28 -19.24 -15.41
N ILE A 582 4.30 -18.93 -14.55
CA ILE A 582 4.58 -18.69 -13.14
C ILE A 582 5.05 -19.96 -12.44
N LEU A 583 4.39 -21.11 -12.67
CA LEU A 583 4.81 -22.40 -12.09
C LEU A 583 6.25 -22.76 -12.50
N HIS A 584 6.66 -22.47 -13.75
CA HIS A 584 8.03 -22.66 -14.21
C HIS A 584 9.03 -21.94 -13.29
N PHE A 585 8.84 -20.64 -13.07
CA PHE A 585 9.75 -19.84 -12.26
C PHE A 585 9.65 -20.14 -10.76
N THR A 586 8.47 -20.50 -10.25
CA THR A 586 8.29 -20.99 -8.88
C THR A 586 9.08 -22.29 -8.67
N TYR A 587 8.91 -23.30 -9.53
CA TYR A 587 9.65 -24.55 -9.41
C TYR A 587 11.15 -24.38 -9.68
N ARG A 588 11.55 -23.48 -10.59
CA ARG A 588 12.96 -23.09 -10.81
C ARG A 588 13.61 -22.58 -9.52
N THR A 589 12.86 -21.82 -8.73
CA THR A 589 13.34 -21.29 -7.44
C THR A 589 13.39 -22.40 -6.39
N LEU A 590 12.34 -23.21 -6.29
CA LEU A 590 12.20 -24.21 -5.23
C LEU A 590 13.11 -25.43 -5.45
N CYS A 591 12.96 -26.15 -6.57
CA CYS A 591 13.50 -27.51 -6.68
C CYS A 591 13.99 -27.96 -8.07
N ARG A 592 13.81 -27.17 -9.14
CA ARG A 592 14.18 -27.55 -10.52
C ARG A 592 15.34 -26.72 -11.03
N GLY A 593 16.41 -27.39 -11.45
CA GLY A 593 17.62 -26.75 -11.98
C GLY A 593 18.65 -26.41 -10.90
N GLU A 594 19.87 -26.08 -11.35
CA GLU A 594 21.05 -25.97 -10.48
C GLU A 594 20.99 -24.80 -9.47
N HIS A 595 20.28 -23.74 -9.83
CA HIS A 595 20.08 -22.55 -8.99
C HIS A 595 19.03 -22.75 -7.89
N SER A 596 18.21 -23.80 -7.98
CA SER A 596 17.09 -24.00 -7.06
C SER A 596 17.58 -24.24 -5.62
N ILE A 597 16.78 -23.79 -4.66
CA ILE A 597 17.08 -23.90 -3.22
C ILE A 597 17.36 -25.35 -2.85
N LEU A 598 16.43 -26.25 -3.16
CA LEU A 598 16.54 -27.66 -2.77
C LEU A 598 17.69 -28.38 -3.48
N HIS A 599 18.04 -28.02 -4.71
CA HIS A 599 19.22 -28.59 -5.38
C HIS A 599 20.50 -28.21 -4.63
N ARG A 600 20.67 -26.92 -4.31
CA ARG A 600 21.84 -26.40 -3.58
C ARG A 600 21.94 -26.97 -2.16
N LEU A 601 20.82 -27.08 -1.45
CA LEU A 601 20.80 -27.71 -0.12
C LEU A 601 21.16 -29.20 -0.21
N LYS A 602 20.52 -29.96 -1.11
CA LYS A 602 20.84 -31.39 -1.31
C LYS A 602 22.31 -31.63 -1.64
N ALA A 603 22.92 -30.76 -2.43
CA ALA A 603 24.35 -30.85 -2.75
C ALA A 603 25.25 -30.72 -1.52
N ALA A 604 24.82 -29.97 -0.49
CA ALA A 604 25.60 -29.76 0.73
C ALA A 604 25.26 -30.74 1.87
N MET A 605 23.98 -31.13 2.02
CA MET A 605 23.49 -31.86 3.20
C MET A 605 22.61 -33.09 2.88
N GLY A 606 22.49 -33.49 1.61
CA GLY A 606 21.70 -34.67 1.22
C GLY A 606 20.22 -34.50 1.57
N THR A 607 19.64 -35.45 2.31
CA THR A 607 18.21 -35.43 2.70
C THR A 607 17.91 -34.54 3.91
N ALA A 608 18.93 -34.07 4.64
CA ALA A 608 18.78 -33.25 5.83
C ALA A 608 18.19 -31.85 5.56
N TRP A 609 18.03 -31.45 4.29
CA TRP A 609 17.34 -30.19 3.96
C TRP A 609 15.92 -30.12 4.56
N ARG A 610 15.28 -31.29 4.73
CA ARG A 610 13.95 -31.41 5.34
C ARG A 610 13.93 -30.89 6.76
N ASP A 611 15.05 -30.97 7.48
CA ASP A 611 15.17 -30.48 8.85
C ASP A 611 15.19 -28.93 8.89
N TYR A 612 15.50 -28.26 7.78
CA TYR A 612 15.64 -26.80 7.76
C TYR A 612 14.49 -26.08 7.06
N MET A 613 13.73 -26.74 6.19
CA MET A 613 12.79 -26.06 5.31
C MET A 613 11.53 -26.86 5.01
N SER A 614 10.36 -26.24 5.21
CA SER A 614 9.06 -26.74 4.79
C SER A 614 8.41 -25.81 3.77
N ILE A 615 7.88 -26.38 2.68
CA ILE A 615 7.16 -25.65 1.64
C ILE A 615 5.73 -26.19 1.58
N CYS A 616 4.75 -25.33 1.86
CA CYS A 616 3.34 -25.69 2.00
C CYS A 616 2.45 -24.75 1.20
N GLY A 617 1.22 -25.20 0.97
CA GLY A 617 0.10 -24.35 0.58
C GLY A 617 -1.08 -24.53 1.53
N LEU A 618 -2.21 -23.94 1.19
CA LEU A 618 -3.44 -24.03 1.98
C LEU A 618 -4.61 -24.54 1.14
N ARG A 619 -5.43 -25.40 1.73
CA ARG A 619 -6.65 -25.94 1.12
C ARG A 619 -7.75 -26.11 2.16
N THR A 620 -8.98 -25.92 1.74
CA THR A 620 -10.16 -26.15 2.58
C THR A 620 -11.21 -26.97 1.83
N HIS A 621 -12.23 -27.42 2.54
CA HIS A 621 -13.39 -28.11 2.00
C HIS A 621 -14.68 -27.56 2.60
N GLY A 622 -15.80 -27.85 1.94
CA GLY A 622 -17.15 -27.52 2.38
C GLY A 622 -18.17 -28.38 1.67
N GLU A 623 -19.45 -28.06 1.84
CA GLU A 623 -20.55 -28.75 1.15
C GLU A 623 -21.19 -27.80 0.12
N LEU A 624 -21.43 -28.30 -1.08
CA LEU A 624 -22.17 -27.58 -2.12
C LEU A 624 -23.05 -28.60 -2.88
N GLY A 625 -24.37 -28.42 -2.80
CA GLY A 625 -25.30 -29.46 -3.24
C GLY A 625 -25.31 -30.64 -2.27
N GLU A 626 -25.25 -31.87 -2.79
CA GLU A 626 -25.28 -33.11 -1.99
C GLU A 626 -23.90 -33.73 -1.75
N HIS A 627 -22.83 -33.08 -2.19
CA HIS A 627 -21.47 -33.61 -2.16
C HIS A 627 -20.44 -32.63 -1.59
N PRO A 628 -19.37 -33.13 -0.94
CA PRO A 628 -18.24 -32.31 -0.54
C PRO A 628 -17.57 -31.64 -1.75
N VAL A 629 -17.10 -30.41 -1.57
CA VAL A 629 -16.28 -29.67 -2.52
C VAL A 629 -15.00 -29.17 -1.85
N SER A 630 -13.92 -28.97 -2.61
CA SER A 630 -12.67 -28.41 -2.12
C SER A 630 -12.13 -27.33 -3.04
N GLU A 631 -11.51 -26.33 -2.45
CA GLU A 631 -10.74 -25.31 -3.16
C GLU A 631 -9.49 -24.93 -2.34
N LEU A 632 -8.45 -24.49 -3.02
CA LEU A 632 -7.27 -23.88 -2.40
C LEU A 632 -7.66 -22.57 -1.72
N ILE A 633 -7.02 -22.28 -0.58
CA ILE A 633 -7.10 -20.94 0.00
C ILE A 633 -6.01 -20.11 -0.68
N TYR A 634 -6.39 -19.05 -1.37
CA TYR A 634 -5.46 -18.25 -2.14
C TYR A 634 -4.64 -17.35 -1.22
N ILE A 635 -3.38 -17.72 -1.04
CA ILE A 635 -2.40 -16.93 -0.29
C ILE A 635 -1.98 -15.74 -1.16
N HIS A 636 -2.55 -14.58 -0.86
CA HIS A 636 -2.19 -13.30 -1.48
C HIS A 636 -1.28 -12.44 -0.58
N SER A 637 -1.07 -12.85 0.68
CA SER A 637 -0.16 -12.21 1.62
C SER A 637 1.20 -11.89 1.00
N LYS A 638 1.87 -10.84 1.50
CA LYS A 638 3.30 -10.60 1.27
C LYS A 638 3.97 -10.24 2.58
N MET A 639 4.35 -11.27 3.33
CA MET A 639 4.84 -11.14 4.69
C MET A 639 6.06 -12.02 4.94
N LEU A 640 6.97 -11.51 5.77
CA LEU A 640 8.07 -12.26 6.37
C LEU A 640 8.10 -11.99 7.88
N ILE A 641 8.21 -13.04 8.69
CA ILE A 641 8.49 -12.97 10.13
C ILE A 641 9.84 -13.64 10.38
N ALA A 642 10.69 -13.00 11.18
CA ALA A 642 11.96 -13.56 11.64
C ALA A 642 12.03 -13.54 13.16
N ASP A 643 12.40 -14.69 13.73
CA ASP A 643 12.77 -14.90 15.14
C ASP A 643 11.76 -14.38 16.17
N ASP A 644 10.47 -14.33 15.81
CA ASP A 644 9.40 -13.69 16.59
C ASP A 644 9.75 -12.28 17.07
N ARG A 645 10.52 -11.49 16.31
CA ARG A 645 10.90 -10.11 16.69
C ARG A 645 10.83 -9.10 15.55
N THR A 646 10.87 -9.58 14.31
CA THR A 646 10.93 -8.73 13.14
C THR A 646 9.88 -9.18 12.14
N VAL A 647 9.11 -8.24 11.61
CA VAL A 647 8.08 -8.49 10.61
C VAL A 647 8.24 -7.53 9.44
N ILE A 648 8.11 -8.02 8.22
CA ILE A 648 7.90 -7.21 7.02
C ILE A 648 6.49 -7.49 6.50
N ILE A 649 5.66 -6.45 6.34
CA ILE A 649 4.33 -6.53 5.72
C ILE A 649 4.28 -5.52 4.58
N GLY A 650 3.74 -5.89 3.42
CA GLY A 650 3.58 -4.96 2.30
C GLY A 650 2.83 -5.52 1.10
N SER A 651 3.02 -4.86 -0.04
CA SER A 651 2.47 -5.27 -1.33
C SER A 651 3.47 -6.07 -2.19
N ALA A 652 4.75 -6.06 -1.83
CA ALA A 652 5.83 -6.60 -2.63
C ALA A 652 5.92 -8.13 -2.58
N ASN A 653 5.68 -8.77 -3.71
CA ASN A 653 5.88 -10.20 -3.86
C ASN A 653 7.37 -10.58 -3.85
N ILE A 654 7.70 -11.84 -3.57
CA ILE A 654 9.06 -12.35 -3.78
C ILE A 654 9.22 -12.69 -5.26
N ASN A 655 9.50 -11.65 -6.05
CA ASN A 655 9.77 -11.71 -7.48
C ASN A 655 10.54 -10.45 -7.91
N ASP A 656 11.13 -10.44 -9.11
CA ASP A 656 11.88 -9.29 -9.61
C ASP A 656 10.98 -8.09 -9.88
N ARG A 657 9.74 -8.33 -10.35
CA ARG A 657 8.70 -7.32 -10.56
C ARG A 657 8.51 -6.40 -9.36
N SER A 658 8.40 -6.95 -8.15
CA SER A 658 8.17 -6.19 -6.93
C SER A 658 9.48 -5.70 -6.29
N LEU A 659 10.57 -6.46 -6.38
CA LEU A 659 11.76 -6.22 -5.54
C LEU A 659 12.85 -5.36 -6.19
N LEU A 660 12.93 -5.27 -7.52
CA LEU A 660 14.03 -4.55 -8.17
C LEU A 660 13.91 -3.01 -8.13
N GLY A 661 12.76 -2.46 -7.72
CA GLY A 661 12.48 -1.01 -7.74
C GLY A 661 12.18 -0.46 -9.13
N LYS A 662 12.90 -0.94 -10.15
CA LYS A 662 12.83 -0.49 -11.56
C LYS A 662 11.57 -0.94 -12.31
N ARG A 663 10.76 -1.82 -11.71
CA ARG A 663 9.58 -2.46 -12.31
C ARG A 663 8.32 -1.91 -11.64
N ASP A 664 7.55 -2.71 -10.90
CA ASP A 664 6.32 -2.24 -10.25
C ASP A 664 6.64 -1.34 -9.06
N SER A 665 5.74 -0.39 -8.77
CA SER A 665 5.83 0.34 -7.50
C SER A 665 5.17 -0.43 -6.37
N GLU A 666 5.85 -0.49 -5.23
CA GLU A 666 5.42 -1.28 -4.06
C GLU A 666 5.70 -0.51 -2.77
N LEU A 667 4.99 -0.87 -1.70
CA LEU A 667 5.22 -0.41 -0.33
C LEU A 667 5.40 -1.59 0.62
N ALA A 668 6.27 -1.43 1.61
CA ALA A 668 6.35 -2.32 2.77
C ALA A 668 6.65 -1.52 4.04
N VAL A 669 6.38 -2.11 5.21
CA VAL A 669 6.92 -1.66 6.49
C VAL A 669 7.72 -2.77 7.13
N LEU A 670 8.89 -2.40 7.66
CA LEU A 670 9.69 -3.23 8.56
C LEU A 670 9.33 -2.84 9.99
N ILE A 671 8.88 -3.82 10.77
CA ILE A 671 8.38 -3.66 12.14
C ILE A 671 9.30 -4.47 13.05
N GLU A 672 9.92 -3.79 14.00
CA GLU A 672 10.81 -4.39 15.00
C GLU A 672 10.21 -4.17 16.38
N ASP A 673 10.04 -5.27 17.10
CA ASP A 673 9.50 -5.23 18.45
C ASP A 673 10.44 -4.55 19.43
N THR A 674 9.89 -3.66 20.25
CA THR A 674 10.58 -3.06 21.40
C THR A 674 10.05 -3.60 22.72
N GLU A 675 8.82 -4.14 22.72
CA GLU A 675 8.22 -4.81 23.87
C GLU A 675 8.29 -6.32 23.69
N MET A 676 8.81 -7.00 24.70
CA MET A 676 9.02 -8.45 24.68
C MET A 676 8.09 -9.17 25.66
N GLU A 677 7.81 -10.43 25.40
CA GLU A 677 7.11 -11.36 26.30
C GLU A 677 7.84 -12.72 26.38
N PRO A 678 7.73 -13.44 27.51
CA PRO A 678 8.30 -14.78 27.64
C PRO A 678 7.68 -15.77 26.65
N SER A 679 8.54 -16.49 25.93
CA SER A 679 8.21 -17.55 24.98
C SER A 679 9.30 -18.64 25.02
N LEU A 680 9.25 -19.56 24.05
CA LEU A 680 10.23 -20.61 23.87
C LEU A 680 10.90 -20.51 22.49
N MET A 681 12.15 -20.94 22.42
CA MET A 681 12.90 -21.12 21.18
C MET A 681 13.87 -22.29 21.36
N ASP A 682 13.60 -23.39 20.67
CA ASP A 682 14.37 -24.65 20.77
C ASP A 682 14.44 -25.20 22.21
N GLY A 683 13.30 -25.18 22.91
CA GLY A 683 13.14 -25.61 24.31
C GLY A 683 13.68 -24.61 25.34
N MET A 684 14.36 -23.55 24.91
CA MET A 684 14.97 -22.55 25.78
C MET A 684 14.06 -21.35 26.00
N GLU A 685 14.13 -20.73 27.17
CA GLU A 685 13.44 -19.46 27.43
C GLU A 685 13.90 -18.39 26.43
N TYR A 686 12.94 -17.74 25.79
CA TYR A 686 13.19 -16.72 24.78
C TYR A 686 12.30 -15.51 25.00
N GLN A 687 12.86 -14.31 24.84
CA GLN A 687 12.10 -13.06 24.89
C GLN A 687 11.63 -12.72 23.47
N ALA A 688 10.39 -13.07 23.15
CA ALA A 688 9.80 -12.82 21.85
C ALA A 688 9.14 -11.45 21.81
N GLY A 689 9.15 -10.80 20.65
CA GLY A 689 8.47 -9.54 20.41
C GLY A 689 6.95 -9.72 20.39
N ARG A 690 6.22 -8.84 21.07
CA ARG A 690 4.75 -8.95 21.19
C ARG A 690 4.05 -8.92 19.82
N PHE A 691 4.47 -8.03 18.93
CA PHE A 691 3.85 -7.86 17.62
C PHE A 691 4.10 -9.08 16.75
N ALA A 692 5.37 -9.47 16.61
CA ALA A 692 5.77 -10.60 15.79
C ALA A 692 5.23 -11.94 16.31
N LEU A 693 5.34 -12.20 17.62
CA LEU A 693 4.85 -13.43 18.23
C LEU A 693 3.33 -13.58 18.11
N SER A 694 2.58 -12.51 18.39
CA SER A 694 1.11 -12.56 18.31
C SER A 694 0.64 -12.82 16.88
N LEU A 695 1.29 -12.20 15.88
CA LEU A 695 1.01 -12.46 14.47
C LEU A 695 1.37 -13.91 14.08
N ARG A 696 2.56 -14.38 14.45
CA ARG A 696 3.04 -15.73 14.13
C ARG A 696 2.15 -16.80 14.74
N LYS A 697 1.79 -16.66 16.02
CA LYS A 697 0.86 -17.57 16.70
C LYS A 697 -0.52 -17.57 16.06
N HIS A 698 -1.04 -16.40 15.68
CA HIS A 698 -2.32 -16.33 14.97
C HIS A 698 -2.26 -17.07 13.62
N CYS A 699 -1.19 -16.87 12.84
CA CYS A 699 -0.99 -17.62 11.59
C CYS A 699 -0.95 -19.12 11.85
N PHE A 700 -0.14 -19.59 12.81
CA PHE A 700 -0.04 -21.01 13.16
C PHE A 700 -1.38 -21.58 13.62
N SER A 701 -2.10 -20.85 14.47
CA SER A 701 -3.41 -21.26 14.98
C SER A 701 -4.40 -21.52 13.85
N VAL A 702 -4.49 -20.60 12.88
CA VAL A 702 -5.41 -20.72 11.75
C VAL A 702 -4.99 -21.84 10.80
N VAL A 703 -3.72 -21.90 10.40
CA VAL A 703 -3.27 -22.90 9.39
C VAL A 703 -3.27 -24.33 9.95
N LEU A 704 -3.07 -24.50 11.26
CA LEU A 704 -3.08 -25.80 11.94
C LEU A 704 -4.44 -26.13 12.57
N GLY A 705 -5.42 -25.23 12.55
CA GLY A 705 -6.74 -25.44 13.15
C GLY A 705 -6.71 -25.61 14.68
N ALA A 706 -5.88 -24.83 15.38
CA ALA A 706 -5.65 -24.98 16.82
C ALA A 706 -6.91 -24.70 17.67
N ASP A 707 -7.92 -24.01 17.16
CA ASP A 707 -9.20 -23.83 17.86
C ASP A 707 -9.91 -25.17 18.14
N ALA A 708 -9.73 -26.16 17.26
CA ALA A 708 -10.24 -27.53 17.47
C ALA A 708 -9.27 -28.40 18.30
N ARG A 709 -8.06 -27.91 18.58
CA ARG A 709 -6.97 -28.64 19.24
C ARG A 709 -6.24 -27.72 20.25
N PRO A 710 -6.87 -27.42 21.40
CA PRO A 710 -6.31 -26.53 22.41
C PRO A 710 -5.04 -27.11 23.08
N ASP A 711 -4.74 -28.39 22.85
CA ASP A 711 -3.53 -29.07 23.27
C ASP A 711 -2.28 -28.71 22.44
N LEU A 712 -2.44 -28.07 21.27
CA LEU A 712 -1.30 -27.68 20.43
C LEU A 712 -0.48 -26.55 21.08
N ASP A 713 0.77 -26.85 21.40
CA ASP A 713 1.70 -25.85 21.89
C ASP A 713 2.34 -25.06 20.75
N LEU A 714 1.91 -23.81 20.59
CA LEU A 714 2.41 -22.89 19.57
C LEU A 714 3.49 -21.95 20.13
N ARG A 715 4.06 -22.19 21.31
CA ARG A 715 5.08 -21.29 21.90
C ARG A 715 6.41 -21.39 21.17
N ASP A 716 6.87 -22.59 20.86
CA ASP A 716 8.16 -22.85 20.24
C ASP A 716 8.02 -23.11 18.73
N PRO A 717 8.53 -22.22 17.86
CA PRO A 717 8.42 -22.37 16.42
C PRO A 717 9.56 -23.18 15.80
N VAL A 718 10.51 -23.74 16.56
CA VAL A 718 11.70 -24.38 15.97
C VAL A 718 12.05 -25.75 16.53
N CYS A 719 11.50 -26.12 17.69
CA CYS A 719 11.75 -27.42 18.28
C CYS A 719 11.34 -28.56 17.34
N ASP A 720 12.05 -29.69 17.42
CA ASP A 720 11.82 -30.84 16.56
C ASP A 720 10.37 -31.36 16.65
N ASP A 721 9.78 -31.39 17.84
CA ASP A 721 8.41 -31.86 18.05
C ASP A 721 7.39 -31.01 17.27
N PHE A 722 7.50 -29.68 17.33
CA PHE A 722 6.60 -28.79 16.59
C PHE A 722 6.84 -28.89 15.08
N PHE A 723 8.09 -28.96 14.66
CA PHE A 723 8.43 -29.02 13.24
C PHE A 723 8.02 -30.35 12.59
N GLN A 724 8.12 -31.46 13.32
CA GLN A 724 7.60 -32.76 12.89
C GLN A 724 6.06 -32.75 12.82
N LEU A 725 5.38 -32.22 13.84
CA LEU A 725 3.93 -32.05 13.83
C LEU A 725 3.46 -31.25 12.61
N TRP A 726 4.15 -30.16 12.29
CA TRP A 726 3.88 -29.33 11.11
C TRP A 726 3.94 -30.15 9.82
N HIS A 727 4.99 -30.96 9.65
CA HIS A 727 5.15 -31.85 8.50
C HIS A 727 4.07 -32.94 8.44
N ASP A 728 3.78 -33.58 9.57
CA ASP A 728 2.81 -34.67 9.66
C ASP A 728 1.40 -34.19 9.28
N ILE A 729 0.99 -33.02 9.78
CA ILE A 729 -0.30 -32.41 9.40
C ILE A 729 -0.31 -32.07 7.91
N ALA A 730 0.74 -31.42 7.39
CA ALA A 730 0.80 -31.02 6.00
C ALA A 730 0.79 -32.21 5.03
N GLU A 731 1.46 -33.31 5.36
CA GLU A 731 1.46 -34.55 4.57
C GLU A 731 0.12 -35.29 4.67
N SER A 732 -0.39 -35.47 5.90
CA SER A 732 -1.67 -36.14 6.14
C SER A 732 -2.80 -35.46 5.38
N ASN A 733 -2.95 -34.15 5.54
CA ASN A 733 -3.98 -33.38 4.84
C ASN A 733 -3.83 -33.48 3.32
N ALA A 734 -2.60 -33.34 2.79
CA ALA A 734 -2.37 -33.44 1.35
C ALA A 734 -2.81 -34.80 0.79
N ASN A 735 -2.51 -35.89 1.49
CA ASN A 735 -2.91 -37.24 1.12
C ASN A 735 -4.44 -37.42 1.15
N ILE A 736 -5.10 -36.93 2.21
CA ILE A 736 -6.56 -37.00 2.34
C ILE A 736 -7.24 -36.22 1.21
N TYR A 737 -6.80 -34.98 0.94
CA TYR A 737 -7.35 -34.16 -0.14
C TYR A 737 -7.14 -34.81 -1.52
N GLU A 738 -5.97 -35.38 -1.79
CA GLU A 738 -5.69 -36.10 -3.03
C GLU A 738 -6.56 -37.35 -3.18
N GLN A 739 -6.73 -38.13 -2.12
CA GLN A 739 -7.55 -39.34 -2.14
C GLN A 739 -9.04 -39.04 -2.39
N ILE A 740 -9.57 -38.01 -1.73
CA ILE A 740 -11.00 -37.71 -1.75
C ILE A 740 -11.41 -36.95 -3.00
N PHE A 741 -10.66 -35.89 -3.31
CA PHE A 741 -11.03 -34.95 -4.37
C PHE A 741 -10.24 -35.12 -5.64
N ARG A 742 -9.12 -35.86 -5.62
CA ARG A 742 -8.19 -35.94 -6.75
C ARG A 742 -7.78 -34.53 -7.22
N CYS A 743 -7.62 -33.61 -6.26
CA CYS A 743 -7.43 -32.20 -6.56
C CYS A 743 -6.02 -31.92 -7.10
N LEU A 744 -5.91 -30.86 -7.90
CA LEU A 744 -4.66 -30.39 -8.48
C LEU A 744 -4.17 -29.12 -7.75
N PRO A 745 -2.85 -28.86 -7.72
CA PRO A 745 -1.75 -29.72 -8.20
C PRO A 745 -1.46 -30.90 -7.27
N SER A 746 -0.81 -31.96 -7.78
CA SER A 746 -0.41 -33.13 -6.99
C SER A 746 0.89 -33.77 -7.52
N ASN A 747 1.65 -34.42 -6.63
CA ASN A 747 2.87 -35.16 -6.95
C ASN A 747 2.62 -36.44 -7.78
N ALA A 748 1.38 -36.93 -7.84
CA ALA A 748 1.02 -38.08 -8.69
C ALA A 748 1.02 -37.72 -10.18
N ILE A 749 0.91 -36.43 -10.53
CA ILE A 749 0.80 -35.96 -11.90
C ILE A 749 2.10 -35.28 -12.32
N ARG A 750 2.95 -36.02 -13.04
CA ARG A 750 4.28 -35.54 -13.47
C ARG A 750 4.36 -35.07 -14.92
N SER A 751 3.35 -35.38 -15.73
CA SER A 751 3.25 -34.97 -17.14
C SER A 751 1.82 -34.60 -17.53
N LEU A 752 1.65 -33.84 -18.61
CA LEU A 752 0.35 -33.51 -19.19
C LEU A 752 -0.37 -34.75 -19.72
N ARG A 753 0.37 -35.82 -20.05
CA ARG A 753 -0.23 -37.11 -20.39
C ARG A 753 -0.87 -37.75 -19.16
N ALA A 754 -0.12 -37.87 -18.07
CA ALA A 754 -0.65 -38.41 -16.82
C ALA A 754 -1.83 -37.57 -16.30
N LEU A 755 -1.79 -36.24 -16.47
CA LEU A 755 -2.87 -35.35 -16.11
C LEU A 755 -4.18 -35.71 -16.82
N ARG A 756 -4.12 -35.88 -18.16
CA ARG A 756 -5.30 -36.25 -18.98
C ARG A 756 -5.92 -37.59 -18.57
N GLU A 757 -5.10 -38.56 -18.17
CA GLU A 757 -5.58 -39.85 -17.68
C GLU A 757 -6.11 -39.76 -16.24
N TYR A 758 -5.57 -38.84 -15.43
CA TYR A 758 -5.92 -38.70 -14.02
C TYR A 758 -7.30 -38.04 -13.82
N VAL A 759 -7.63 -37.03 -14.62
CA VAL A 759 -8.87 -36.23 -14.50
C VAL A 759 -10.12 -36.93 -15.04
N THR A 760 -9.98 -38.03 -15.77
CA THR A 760 -11.13 -38.82 -16.27
C THR A 760 -11.74 -39.72 -15.20
N VAL A 761 -11.01 -39.95 -14.10
CA VAL A 761 -11.47 -40.75 -12.98
C VAL A 761 -12.26 -39.87 -12.03
N GLU A 762 -13.52 -40.23 -11.81
CA GLU A 762 -14.41 -39.53 -10.90
C GLU A 762 -13.89 -39.59 -9.45
N PRO A 763 -13.84 -38.46 -8.72
CA PRO A 763 -13.32 -38.42 -7.35
C PRO A 763 -14.28 -39.07 -6.36
N LEU A 764 -13.74 -39.55 -5.23
CA LEU A 764 -14.52 -40.19 -4.18
C LEU A 764 -15.62 -39.28 -3.60
N ALA A 765 -15.36 -37.97 -3.57
CA ALA A 765 -16.34 -36.95 -3.19
C ALA A 765 -17.66 -37.04 -3.96
N MET A 766 -17.63 -37.45 -5.24
CA MET A 766 -18.81 -37.63 -6.09
C MET A 766 -19.32 -39.08 -6.05
N VAL A 767 -18.42 -40.07 -6.08
CA VAL A 767 -18.76 -41.50 -6.11
C VAL A 767 -19.44 -41.96 -4.82
N SER A 768 -18.95 -41.50 -3.66
CA SER A 768 -19.52 -41.85 -2.36
C SER A 768 -19.37 -40.68 -1.37
N PRO A 769 -20.27 -39.68 -1.44
CA PRO A 769 -20.26 -38.54 -0.52
C PRO A 769 -20.24 -38.93 0.98
N PRO A 770 -20.97 -39.97 1.45
CA PRO A 770 -20.89 -40.38 2.85
C PRO A 770 -19.49 -40.87 3.27
N LEU A 771 -18.81 -41.64 2.42
CA LEU A 771 -17.46 -42.12 2.72
C LEU A 771 -16.47 -40.95 2.67
N ALA A 772 -16.59 -40.07 1.68
CA ALA A 772 -15.78 -38.86 1.61
C ALA A 772 -15.90 -38.00 2.87
N ARG A 773 -17.12 -37.78 3.38
CA ARG A 773 -17.34 -37.03 4.64
C ARG A 773 -16.66 -37.69 5.84
N SER A 774 -16.75 -39.01 5.94
CA SER A 774 -16.10 -39.77 7.02
C SER A 774 -14.58 -39.55 7.01
N GLU A 775 -13.95 -39.63 5.85
CA GLU A 775 -12.50 -39.43 5.71
C GLU A 775 -12.10 -37.96 5.93
N LEU A 776 -12.92 -36.99 5.53
CA LEU A 776 -12.65 -35.55 5.73
C LEU A 776 -12.60 -35.15 7.21
N THR A 777 -13.22 -35.90 8.12
CA THR A 777 -13.14 -35.64 9.57
C THR A 777 -11.71 -35.73 10.12
N GLN A 778 -10.80 -36.37 9.40
CA GLN A 778 -9.39 -36.51 9.77
C GLN A 778 -8.52 -35.32 9.34
N VAL A 779 -9.06 -34.41 8.53
CA VAL A 779 -8.34 -33.19 8.12
C VAL A 779 -8.22 -32.25 9.31
N GLN A 780 -7.01 -31.79 9.58
CA GLN A 780 -6.72 -30.86 10.68
C GLN A 780 -6.16 -29.54 10.13
N GLY A 781 -6.89 -28.44 10.33
CA GLY A 781 -6.51 -27.14 9.79
C GLY A 781 -6.56 -27.09 8.26
N HIS A 782 -5.68 -26.30 7.66
CA HIS A 782 -5.67 -26.02 6.22
C HIS A 782 -4.33 -26.32 5.53
N LEU A 783 -3.30 -26.61 6.32
CA LEU A 783 -1.94 -26.80 5.84
C LEU A 783 -1.82 -28.05 4.98
N VAL A 784 -1.24 -27.94 3.78
CA VAL A 784 -0.92 -29.07 2.90
C VAL A 784 0.48 -28.93 2.35
N HIS A 785 1.20 -30.04 2.14
CA HIS A 785 2.49 -30.02 1.47
C HIS A 785 2.38 -29.48 0.03
N PHE A 786 3.33 -28.64 -0.37
CA PHE A 786 3.39 -28.16 -1.74
C PHE A 786 3.92 -29.26 -2.69
N PRO A 787 3.21 -29.58 -3.79
CA PRO A 787 3.56 -30.71 -4.65
C PRO A 787 4.71 -30.38 -5.60
N LEU A 788 5.95 -30.54 -5.14
CA LEU A 788 7.18 -30.21 -5.87
C LEU A 788 7.36 -30.95 -7.22
N LYS A 789 6.66 -32.08 -7.43
CA LYS A 789 6.77 -32.93 -8.64
C LYS A 789 5.67 -32.72 -9.66
N PHE A 790 4.74 -31.79 -9.41
CA PHE A 790 3.62 -31.56 -10.32
C PHE A 790 4.13 -31.06 -11.69
N LEU A 791 3.84 -31.80 -12.76
CA LEU A 791 4.33 -31.55 -14.12
C LEU A 791 5.87 -31.40 -14.19
N GLU A 792 6.62 -32.25 -13.46
CA GLU A 792 8.10 -32.22 -13.48
C GLU A 792 8.74 -32.64 -14.81
N ASP A 793 8.03 -33.42 -15.63
CA ASP A 793 8.50 -33.90 -16.94
C ASP A 793 8.23 -32.90 -18.09
N GLU A 794 7.59 -31.76 -17.79
CA GLU A 794 7.14 -30.79 -18.79
C GLU A 794 7.99 -29.51 -18.78
N SER A 795 8.14 -28.91 -19.96
CA SER A 795 8.63 -27.52 -20.08
C SER A 795 7.46 -26.56 -19.92
N LEU A 796 7.31 -26.00 -18.72
CA LEU A 796 6.21 -25.10 -18.37
C LEU A 796 6.35 -23.66 -18.94
N LEU A 797 7.38 -23.38 -19.73
CA LEU A 797 7.48 -22.09 -20.42
C LEU A 797 6.49 -22.03 -21.60
N PRO A 798 5.81 -20.89 -21.83
CA PRO A 798 4.94 -20.72 -22.98
C PRO A 798 5.68 -20.98 -24.31
N PRO A 799 5.06 -21.69 -25.28
CA PRO A 799 5.67 -21.90 -26.60
C PRO A 799 5.92 -20.57 -27.31
N LEU A 800 7.04 -20.42 -28.02
CA LEU A 800 7.41 -19.19 -28.74
C LEU A 800 6.34 -18.68 -29.74
N GLY A 801 5.49 -19.58 -30.25
CA GLY A 801 4.39 -19.24 -31.16
C GLY A 801 3.09 -18.79 -30.47
N SER A 802 3.00 -18.84 -29.14
CA SER A 802 1.83 -18.35 -28.39
C SER A 802 1.94 -16.84 -28.12
N LYS A 803 0.83 -16.19 -27.76
CA LYS A 803 0.85 -14.78 -27.36
C LYS A 803 1.80 -14.58 -26.18
N GLU A 804 1.74 -15.46 -25.19
CA GLU A 804 2.56 -15.40 -23.98
C GLU A 804 4.04 -15.72 -24.25
N GLY A 805 4.36 -16.54 -25.25
CA GLY A 805 5.75 -16.82 -25.64
C GLY A 805 6.43 -15.68 -26.41
N MET A 806 5.65 -14.75 -26.97
CA MET A 806 6.16 -13.51 -27.56
C MET A 806 6.35 -12.39 -26.53
N ILE A 807 5.84 -12.56 -25.31
CA ILE A 807 5.98 -11.60 -24.22
C ILE A 807 7.37 -11.78 -23.58
N PRO A 808 8.11 -10.69 -23.28
CA PRO A 808 9.38 -10.78 -22.57
C PRO A 808 9.24 -11.57 -21.27
N LEU A 809 10.20 -12.45 -20.97
CA LEU A 809 10.16 -13.32 -19.79
C LEU A 809 10.05 -12.52 -18.49
N GLU A 810 10.57 -11.28 -18.48
CA GLU A 810 10.54 -10.38 -17.33
C GLU A 810 9.12 -10.02 -16.89
N VAL A 811 8.10 -10.27 -17.71
CA VAL A 811 6.70 -10.11 -17.32
C VAL A 811 6.30 -11.10 -16.23
N TRP A 812 6.87 -12.30 -16.26
CA TRP A 812 6.56 -13.42 -15.37
C TRP A 812 7.49 -13.52 -14.15
N THR A 813 8.62 -12.81 -14.15
CA THR A 813 9.68 -12.90 -13.12
C THR A 813 9.63 -11.83 -12.06
#